data_AF-A0A921CJT0-F1
#
_entry.id   AF-A0A921CJT0-F1
#
_cell.length_a   1.000
_cell.length_b   1.000
_cell.length_c   1.000
_cell.angle_alpha   90.00
_cell.angle_beta   90.00
_cell.angle_gamma   90.00
#
_symmetry.space_group_name_H-M   'P 1'
#
loop_
_entity.id
_entity.type
_entity.pdbx_description
1 polymer ?
#
loop_
_entity_poly.entity_id
_entity_poly.type
_entity_poly.pdbx_seq_one_letter_code
_entity_poly.pdbx_strand_id
1 'polypeptide(L)'
;MAERFRRWQRTCLLVLLIVLFLCVALCAVATFLAGRASAQETEPMPLDVLLLIDHSNSMWEKGGVGSDPHLLRLEAAGLFISYLGLDADRADHRLGVIYFGGESRLVVPLTSISNAAQRTAIREAIAHPTPMDWTDPLRALEMAYEELFHSSRHDPDHRPAVVLLTDGKPELASVSTPEKKAAYVADLRDLVERFRERGCPIFTIALASEATDADPEIQTFYRNLWQEIAARTPPGEYYEARTARDLPHIYHSIVAHLLGVEAHPPVVEVEVEGTLTEEIPVEAGLARLVLLVFKSDASIRVRLLRPGGASARPDDPDVRYVGGTGNAREEVWAISNPRPGLWKVELSGHGVVLVWKDTIPVPDTSPPAYTILVEAPPPYVPADQPLEIICAVQNGEGTPLQDSSLQVVVELRRAGFAEAALMARDDGHDGDAAPGDGYYTARHPALPPGAYTFLVRALQQGREIARREVAFEAVPLPRMEVLSPSPGLSIRPGETVTVALNVLAGLYPLDGAALQAIGTLTPVVCGPDGVTHPLNLSAGPAGRFEGRFPAPTVEGAYTLTLHLRGKTAEGLPFDETQTVPFTVMSPPRTYAGWAWLVIVVLAAGGGLGGALALLVRRRRPVLEGRWRVLVAPPGQRAGQIIDLPGDRARVTLGGRGEGCLPLPGDPALEVSVASLQAGRGVEGEVEIWLAPLEAASSAHLTVNRRPLSGAYWLQDGDVVALGDYRLRYENVRQAAARLARRRPRKRAAAPP
;
A
#
# COMPACT_ATOMS: atom_id res chain seq x y z
N MET A 1 71.37 -60.81 31.45
CA MET A 1 69.97 -60.33 31.64
C MET A 1 69.75 -58.87 31.24
N ALA A 2 70.65 -57.94 31.58
CA ALA A 2 70.48 -56.50 31.31
C ALA A 2 70.39 -56.10 29.81
N GLU A 3 71.01 -56.85 28.89
CA GLU A 3 70.89 -56.56 27.44
C GLU A 3 69.57 -57.05 26.83
N ARG A 4 69.03 -58.18 27.31
CA ARG A 4 67.71 -58.66 26.87
C ARG A 4 66.60 -57.71 27.34
N PHE A 5 66.72 -57.17 28.55
CA PHE A 5 65.78 -56.17 29.08
C PHE A 5 65.82 -54.85 28.29
N ARG A 6 67.02 -54.37 27.93
CA ARG A 6 67.17 -53.16 27.08
C ARG A 6 66.67 -53.35 25.65
N ARG A 7 66.83 -54.55 25.06
CA ARG A 7 66.24 -54.85 23.74
C ARG A 7 64.72 -54.89 23.83
N TRP A 8 64.16 -55.51 24.87
CA TRP A 8 62.71 -55.58 25.10
C TRP A 8 62.09 -54.19 25.34
N GLN A 9 62.74 -53.32 26.13
CA GLN A 9 62.31 -51.93 26.30
C GLN A 9 62.33 -51.13 24.98
N ARG A 10 63.34 -51.34 24.13
CA ARG A 10 63.44 -50.67 22.82
C ARG A 10 62.36 -51.15 21.85
N THR A 11 62.04 -52.44 21.82
CA THR A 11 60.93 -52.95 21.00
C THR A 11 59.59 -52.48 21.53
N CYS A 12 59.35 -52.46 22.84
CA CYS A 12 58.11 -51.92 23.40
C CYS A 12 57.94 -50.42 23.11
N LEU A 13 59.02 -49.62 23.22
CA LEU A 13 58.99 -48.19 22.89
C LEU A 13 58.71 -47.96 21.40
N LEU A 14 59.33 -48.76 20.51
CA LEU A 14 59.11 -48.66 19.07
C LEU A 14 57.65 -49.01 18.70
N VAL A 15 57.09 -50.07 19.30
CA VAL A 15 55.70 -50.47 19.09
C VAL A 15 54.75 -49.38 19.59
N LEU A 16 55.02 -48.79 20.76
CA LEU A 16 54.22 -47.69 21.30
C LEU A 16 54.23 -46.47 20.37
N LEU A 17 55.40 -46.10 19.83
CA LEU A 17 55.54 -44.98 18.89
C LEU A 17 54.79 -45.25 17.56
N ILE A 18 54.83 -46.47 17.05
CA ILE A 18 54.10 -46.86 15.83
C ILE A 18 52.59 -46.79 16.06
N VAL A 19 52.11 -47.28 17.20
CA VAL A 19 50.67 -47.21 17.56
C VAL A 19 50.24 -45.76 17.73
N LEU A 20 51.04 -44.92 18.40
CA LEU A 20 50.75 -43.50 18.55
C LEU A 20 50.70 -42.78 17.21
N PHE A 21 51.66 -43.05 16.32
CA PHE A 21 51.68 -42.48 14.98
C PHE A 21 50.45 -42.90 14.16
N LEU A 22 50.06 -44.17 14.22
CA LEU A 22 48.85 -44.68 13.57
C LEU A 22 47.58 -44.01 14.12
N CYS A 23 47.46 -43.83 15.44
CA CYS A 23 46.34 -43.12 16.04
C CYS A 23 46.26 -41.65 15.59
N VAL A 24 47.40 -40.94 15.54
CA VAL A 24 47.44 -39.55 15.06
C VAL A 24 47.07 -39.47 13.59
N ALA A 25 47.57 -40.38 12.75
CA ALA A 25 47.22 -40.45 11.34
C ALA A 25 45.73 -40.76 11.13
N LEU A 26 45.17 -41.68 11.92
CA LEU A 26 43.74 -42.02 11.87
C LEU A 26 42.87 -40.84 12.31
N CYS A 27 43.26 -40.11 13.37
CA CYS A 27 42.59 -38.89 13.79
C CYS A 27 42.68 -37.80 12.72
N ALA A 28 43.83 -37.62 12.06
CA ALA A 28 43.99 -36.64 10.99
C ALA A 28 43.14 -36.98 9.75
N VAL A 29 43.01 -38.27 9.42
CA VAL A 29 42.12 -38.73 8.34
C VAL A 29 40.65 -38.56 8.74
N ALA A 30 40.29 -38.86 10.00
CA ALA A 30 38.93 -38.68 10.50
C ALA A 30 38.53 -37.20 10.55
N THR A 31 39.42 -36.29 10.96
CA THR A 31 39.16 -34.84 10.91
C THR A 31 39.12 -34.31 9.48
N PHE A 32 39.95 -34.84 8.57
CA PHE A 32 39.90 -34.49 7.15
C PHE A 32 38.59 -34.97 6.48
N LEU A 33 38.10 -36.16 6.81
CA LEU A 33 36.84 -36.70 6.30
C LEU A 33 35.62 -36.02 6.94
N ALA A 34 35.64 -35.75 8.25
CA ALA A 34 34.59 -35.00 8.94
C ALA A 34 34.53 -33.54 8.44
N GLY A 35 35.67 -32.92 8.17
CA GLY A 35 35.75 -31.59 7.55
C GLY A 35 35.20 -31.54 6.11
N ARG A 36 35.17 -32.66 5.39
CA ARG A 36 34.48 -32.77 4.09
C ARG A 36 33.00 -33.10 4.19
N ALA A 37 32.57 -33.80 5.25
CA ALA A 37 31.17 -34.16 5.45
C ALA A 37 30.30 -32.99 5.96
N SER A 38 30.89 -32.00 6.64
CA SER A 38 30.18 -30.79 7.10
C SER A 38 30.19 -29.63 6.11
N ALA A 39 30.81 -29.77 4.94
CA ALA A 39 30.68 -28.82 3.83
C ALA A 39 29.51 -29.20 2.91
N GLN A 40 28.39 -29.63 3.50
CA GLN A 40 27.14 -29.71 2.78
C GLN A 40 26.67 -28.26 2.64
N GLU A 41 27.01 -27.64 1.51
CA GLU A 41 26.31 -26.45 1.05
C GLU A 41 24.82 -26.70 1.27
N THR A 42 24.10 -25.73 1.84
CA THR A 42 22.64 -25.78 1.86
C THR A 42 22.20 -25.88 0.40
N GLU A 43 21.94 -27.10 -0.07
CA GLU A 43 21.51 -27.36 -1.44
C GLU A 43 20.29 -26.47 -1.69
N PRO A 44 20.29 -25.65 -2.76
CA PRO A 44 19.17 -24.77 -3.05
C PRO A 44 17.91 -25.61 -3.16
N MET A 45 16.90 -25.29 -2.35
CA MET A 45 15.65 -26.06 -2.36
C MET A 45 14.99 -25.92 -3.74
N PRO A 46 14.63 -27.03 -4.41
CA PRO A 46 13.95 -27.00 -5.70
C PRO A 46 12.70 -26.12 -5.69
N LEU A 47 12.35 -25.58 -6.86
CA LEU A 47 11.25 -24.63 -7.00
C LEU A 47 10.23 -25.20 -7.97
N ASP A 48 8.94 -25.06 -7.65
CA ASP A 48 7.83 -25.27 -8.55
C ASP A 48 7.18 -23.92 -8.86
N VAL A 49 7.48 -23.36 -10.03
CA VAL A 49 7.02 -22.03 -10.42
C VAL A 49 5.92 -22.13 -11.48
N LEU A 50 4.79 -21.49 -11.23
CA LEU A 50 3.71 -21.32 -12.22
C LEU A 50 3.64 -19.89 -12.74
N LEU A 51 3.77 -19.73 -14.05
CA LEU A 51 3.54 -18.46 -14.75
C LEU A 51 2.09 -18.41 -15.25
N LEU A 52 1.32 -17.46 -14.74
CA LEU A 52 -0.06 -17.19 -15.15
C LEU A 52 -0.03 -15.97 -16.07
N ILE A 53 -0.29 -16.19 -17.35
CA ILE A 53 -0.12 -15.19 -18.39
C ILE A 53 -1.48 -14.81 -18.96
N ASP A 54 -1.85 -13.54 -18.80
CA ASP A 54 -3.07 -12.97 -19.34
C ASP A 54 -3.01 -12.94 -20.88
N HIS A 55 -4.03 -13.50 -21.50
CA HIS A 55 -4.20 -13.60 -22.94
C HIS A 55 -5.45 -12.86 -23.43
N SER A 56 -6.09 -12.09 -22.55
CA SER A 56 -7.26 -11.31 -22.86
C SER A 56 -7.04 -10.39 -24.05
N ASN A 57 -8.15 -10.04 -24.69
CA ASN A 57 -8.19 -9.24 -25.89
C ASN A 57 -7.51 -7.85 -25.78
N SER A 58 -7.42 -7.27 -24.58
CA SER A 58 -6.78 -5.98 -24.31
C SER A 58 -5.25 -6.06 -24.34
N MET A 59 -4.68 -7.25 -24.16
CA MET A 59 -3.24 -7.50 -24.25
C MET A 59 -2.70 -7.35 -25.68
N TRP A 60 -3.55 -7.34 -26.70
CA TRP A 60 -3.17 -7.36 -28.10
C TRP A 60 -3.30 -6.00 -28.77
N GLU A 61 -2.43 -5.75 -29.77
CA GLU A 61 -2.54 -4.56 -30.62
C GLU A 61 -3.85 -4.55 -31.42
N LYS A 62 -4.73 -3.60 -31.10
CA LYS A 62 -5.95 -3.28 -31.85
C LYS A 62 -5.91 -1.84 -32.34
N GLY A 63 -5.14 -1.62 -33.42
CA GLY A 63 -5.04 -0.32 -34.08
C GLY A 63 -4.27 0.73 -33.29
N GLY A 64 -3.13 0.35 -32.69
CA GLY A 64 -2.33 1.21 -31.80
C GLY A 64 -2.72 1.16 -30.33
N VAL A 65 -3.73 0.36 -29.97
CA VAL A 65 -4.24 0.24 -28.59
C VAL A 65 -4.09 -1.21 -28.14
N GLY A 66 -3.25 -1.45 -27.14
CA GLY A 66 -3.05 -2.75 -26.50
C GLY A 66 -1.99 -2.65 -25.40
N SER A 67 -2.13 -3.45 -24.35
CA SER A 67 -1.24 -3.39 -23.18
C SER A 67 0.08 -4.13 -23.40
N ASP A 68 0.11 -5.12 -24.31
CA ASP A 68 1.31 -5.89 -24.66
C ASP A 68 1.44 -6.16 -26.18
N PRO A 69 1.53 -5.11 -27.02
CA PRO A 69 1.57 -5.25 -28.47
C PRO A 69 2.84 -5.96 -28.97
N HIS A 70 3.91 -5.95 -28.17
CA HIS A 70 5.21 -6.53 -28.51
C HIS A 70 5.45 -7.92 -27.92
N LEU A 71 4.43 -8.53 -27.29
CA LEU A 71 4.49 -9.88 -26.70
C LEU A 71 5.56 -10.01 -25.62
N LEU A 72 5.75 -8.96 -24.83
CA LEU A 72 6.71 -8.88 -23.74
C LEU A 72 6.51 -9.99 -22.70
N ARG A 73 5.27 -10.46 -22.55
CA ARG A 73 4.93 -11.64 -21.72
C ARG A 73 5.61 -12.96 -22.14
N LEU A 74 6.10 -13.06 -23.37
CA LEU A 74 6.85 -14.23 -23.84
C LEU A 74 8.35 -14.09 -23.53
N GLU A 75 8.88 -12.87 -23.66
CA GLU A 75 10.27 -12.56 -23.31
C GLU A 75 10.52 -12.83 -21.81
N ALA A 76 9.55 -12.43 -21.00
CA ALA A 76 9.39 -12.77 -19.60
C ALA A 76 9.62 -14.26 -19.26
N ALA A 77 8.82 -15.12 -19.89
CA ALA A 77 8.88 -16.56 -19.66
C ALA A 77 10.24 -17.13 -20.13
N GLY A 78 10.82 -16.59 -21.20
CA GLY A 78 12.16 -16.94 -21.66
C GLY A 78 13.24 -16.70 -20.60
N LEU A 79 13.20 -15.56 -19.91
CA LEU A 79 14.17 -15.23 -18.86
C LEU A 79 14.07 -16.22 -17.69
N PHE A 80 12.86 -16.53 -17.22
CA PHE A 80 12.64 -17.55 -16.17
C PHE A 80 13.20 -18.92 -16.55
N ILE A 81 12.90 -19.39 -17.77
CA ILE A 81 13.38 -20.68 -18.29
C ILE A 81 14.91 -20.70 -18.31
N SER A 82 15.55 -19.61 -18.74
CA SER A 82 17.00 -19.52 -18.82
C SER A 82 17.67 -19.46 -17.46
N TYR A 83 17.18 -18.63 -16.55
CA TYR A 83 17.81 -18.39 -15.26
C TYR A 83 17.68 -19.61 -14.35
N LEU A 84 16.46 -20.12 -14.14
CA LEU A 84 16.26 -21.29 -13.29
C LEU A 84 16.89 -22.56 -13.91
N GLY A 85 17.06 -22.59 -15.23
CA GLY A 85 17.76 -23.67 -15.93
C GLY A 85 19.27 -23.76 -15.63
N LEU A 86 19.87 -22.75 -15.00
CA LEU A 86 21.29 -22.76 -14.62
C LEU A 86 21.60 -23.69 -13.45
N ASP A 87 20.66 -23.81 -12.52
CA ASP A 87 20.82 -24.58 -11.28
C ASP A 87 20.37 -26.05 -11.43
N ALA A 88 20.19 -26.50 -12.68
CA ALA A 88 19.81 -27.86 -13.05
C ALA A 88 20.60 -28.99 -12.38
N ASP A 89 21.88 -28.75 -12.06
CA ASP A 89 22.77 -29.74 -11.43
C ASP A 89 22.64 -29.76 -9.89
N ARG A 90 22.00 -28.76 -9.29
CA ARG A 90 21.85 -28.58 -7.83
C ARG A 90 20.42 -28.78 -7.36
N ALA A 91 19.46 -28.32 -8.17
CA ALA A 91 18.04 -28.37 -7.86
C ALA A 91 17.23 -28.65 -9.12
N ASP A 92 16.30 -29.60 -9.03
CA ASP A 92 15.33 -29.90 -10.09
C ASP A 92 14.21 -28.85 -10.09
N HIS A 93 14.50 -27.63 -10.54
CA HIS A 93 13.45 -26.64 -10.71
C HIS A 93 12.45 -27.08 -11.78
N ARG A 94 11.16 -26.82 -11.55
CA ARG A 94 10.07 -27.08 -12.49
C ARG A 94 9.32 -25.80 -12.78
N LEU A 95 8.91 -25.66 -14.03
CA LEU A 95 8.11 -24.54 -14.52
C LEU A 95 6.83 -25.07 -15.15
N GLY A 96 5.71 -24.44 -14.84
CA GLY A 96 4.48 -24.59 -15.60
C GLY A 96 3.95 -23.23 -16.06
N VAL A 97 3.09 -23.27 -17.06
CA VAL A 97 2.53 -22.08 -17.71
C VAL A 97 1.03 -22.26 -17.88
N ILE A 98 0.27 -21.31 -17.37
CA ILE A 98 -1.18 -21.22 -17.49
C ILE A 98 -1.49 -19.97 -18.30
N TYR A 99 -2.23 -20.12 -19.39
CA TYR A 99 -2.83 -19.00 -20.10
C TYR A 99 -4.23 -18.76 -19.58
N PHE A 100 -4.63 -17.50 -19.44
CA PHE A 100 -5.98 -17.19 -19.02
C PHE A 100 -6.58 -16.00 -19.77
N GLY A 101 -7.88 -16.09 -19.97
CA GLY A 101 -8.81 -15.02 -20.30
C GLY A 101 -10.09 -15.31 -19.52
N GLY A 102 -11.25 -15.40 -20.18
CA GLY A 102 -12.49 -15.91 -19.58
C GLY A 102 -12.49 -17.41 -19.27
N GLU A 103 -11.56 -18.14 -19.85
CA GLU A 103 -11.21 -19.51 -19.47
C GLU A 103 -9.71 -19.57 -19.15
N SER A 104 -9.29 -20.56 -18.37
CA SER A 104 -7.88 -20.82 -18.08
C SER A 104 -7.45 -22.16 -18.67
N ARG A 105 -6.23 -22.23 -19.18
CA ARG A 105 -5.65 -23.43 -19.79
C ARG A 105 -4.23 -23.65 -19.30
N LEU A 106 -3.98 -24.84 -18.74
CA LEU A 106 -2.63 -25.33 -18.47
C LEU A 106 -1.95 -25.66 -19.81
N VAL A 107 -1.04 -24.79 -20.24
CA VAL A 107 -0.31 -24.92 -21.51
C VAL A 107 0.91 -25.79 -21.32
N VAL A 108 1.61 -25.57 -20.22
CA VAL A 108 2.77 -26.34 -19.80
C VAL A 108 2.49 -26.84 -18.37
N PRO A 109 2.31 -28.15 -18.15
CA PRO A 109 2.25 -28.69 -16.80
C PRO A 109 3.59 -28.49 -16.09
N LEU A 110 3.64 -28.62 -14.76
CA LEU A 110 4.92 -28.53 -14.02
C LEU A 110 5.94 -29.49 -14.62
N THR A 111 6.96 -28.93 -15.28
CA THR A 111 7.94 -29.65 -16.08
C THR A 111 9.33 -29.23 -15.64
N SER A 112 10.20 -30.21 -15.39
CA SER A 112 11.61 -29.95 -15.10
C SER A 112 12.25 -29.11 -16.19
N ILE A 113 13.01 -28.10 -15.77
CA ILE A 113 13.79 -27.23 -16.64
C ILE A 113 15.29 -27.54 -16.56
N SER A 114 15.66 -28.66 -15.94
CA SER A 114 17.04 -29.13 -15.88
C SER A 114 17.60 -29.47 -17.26
N ASN A 115 16.77 -30.03 -18.14
CA ASN A 115 17.15 -30.47 -19.48
C ASN A 115 16.92 -29.37 -20.54
N ALA A 116 17.93 -29.11 -21.37
CA ALA A 116 17.84 -28.19 -22.51
C ALA A 116 16.69 -28.53 -23.48
N ALA A 117 16.43 -29.81 -23.74
CA ALA A 117 15.33 -30.22 -24.61
C ALA A 117 13.95 -29.87 -24.02
N GLN A 118 13.78 -30.02 -22.70
CA GLN A 118 12.55 -29.61 -22.02
C GLN A 118 12.39 -28.09 -22.05
N ARG A 119 13.46 -27.34 -21.79
CA ARG A 119 13.44 -25.87 -21.92
C ARG A 119 13.02 -25.41 -23.32
N THR A 120 13.54 -26.06 -24.37
CA THR A 120 13.13 -25.77 -25.75
C THR A 120 11.66 -26.12 -25.99
N ALA A 121 11.19 -27.27 -25.50
CA ALA A 121 9.79 -27.68 -25.64
C ALA A 121 8.83 -26.70 -24.95
N ILE A 122 9.18 -26.18 -23.77
CA ILE A 122 8.41 -25.15 -23.07
C ILE A 122 8.35 -23.87 -23.91
N ARG A 123 9.49 -23.42 -24.45
CA ARG A 123 9.56 -22.23 -25.32
C ARG A 123 8.70 -22.38 -26.57
N GLU A 124 8.76 -23.52 -27.22
CA GLU A 124 7.94 -23.82 -28.40
C GLU A 124 6.45 -23.84 -28.06
N ALA A 125 6.08 -24.38 -26.90
CA ALA A 125 4.69 -24.41 -26.44
C ALA A 125 4.12 -23.01 -26.19
N ILE A 126 4.95 -22.04 -25.80
CA ILE A 126 4.50 -20.68 -25.50
C ILE A 126 4.67 -19.68 -26.67
N ALA A 127 5.44 -20.02 -27.71
CA ALA A 127 5.86 -19.11 -28.77
C ALA A 127 4.72 -18.51 -29.62
N HIS A 128 3.55 -19.16 -29.65
CA HIS A 128 2.43 -18.76 -30.50
C HIS A 128 1.15 -18.54 -29.67
N PRO A 129 1.10 -17.48 -28.85
CA PRO A 129 -0.07 -17.17 -28.06
C PRO A 129 -1.24 -16.81 -28.98
N THR A 130 -2.46 -17.24 -28.63
CA THR A 130 -3.69 -16.76 -29.26
C THR A 130 -4.49 -15.89 -28.28
N PRO A 131 -5.17 -14.84 -28.76
CA PRO A 131 -6.08 -14.06 -27.92
C PRO A 131 -7.19 -14.93 -27.32
N MET A 132 -7.59 -14.59 -26.10
CA MET A 132 -8.75 -15.13 -25.41
C MET A 132 -9.75 -14.00 -25.15
N ASP A 133 -11.03 -14.32 -25.15
CA ASP A 133 -12.07 -13.38 -24.73
C ASP A 133 -12.06 -13.27 -23.20
N TRP A 134 -12.39 -12.09 -22.65
CA TRP A 134 -12.55 -11.84 -21.21
C TRP A 134 -11.27 -12.05 -20.37
N THR A 135 -11.35 -11.78 -19.07
CA THR A 135 -10.22 -11.85 -18.14
C THR A 135 -10.66 -12.40 -16.78
N ASP A 136 -10.22 -13.60 -16.42
CA ASP A 136 -10.54 -14.31 -15.16
C ASP A 136 -9.28 -14.80 -14.41
N PRO A 137 -8.62 -13.90 -13.65
CA PRO A 137 -7.44 -14.28 -12.86
C PRO A 137 -7.79 -15.21 -11.68
N LEU A 138 -9.01 -15.16 -11.12
CA LEU A 138 -9.44 -16.10 -10.09
C LEU A 138 -9.36 -17.54 -10.61
N ARG A 139 -9.92 -17.80 -11.79
CA ARG A 139 -9.90 -19.14 -12.39
C ARG A 139 -8.47 -19.63 -12.70
N ALA A 140 -7.59 -18.71 -13.08
CA ALA A 140 -6.18 -19.02 -13.32
C ALA A 140 -5.47 -19.43 -12.02
N LEU A 141 -5.72 -18.69 -10.94
CA LEU A 141 -5.19 -18.99 -9.61
C LEU A 141 -5.75 -20.30 -9.04
N GLU A 142 -7.03 -20.60 -9.27
CA GLU A 142 -7.62 -21.90 -8.89
C GLU A 142 -6.89 -23.05 -9.59
N MET A 143 -6.68 -22.93 -10.91
CA MET A 143 -5.93 -23.93 -11.69
C MET A 143 -4.48 -24.06 -11.20
N ALA A 144 -3.86 -22.94 -10.82
CA ALA A 144 -2.52 -22.93 -10.26
C ALA A 144 -2.46 -23.65 -8.91
N TYR A 145 -3.45 -23.41 -8.05
CA TYR A 145 -3.58 -24.08 -6.76
C TYR A 145 -3.72 -25.60 -6.94
N GLU A 146 -4.57 -26.03 -7.87
CA GLU A 146 -4.75 -27.46 -8.17
C GLU A 146 -3.47 -28.09 -8.72
N GLU A 147 -2.78 -27.45 -9.67
CA GLU A 147 -1.54 -27.99 -10.23
C GLU A 147 -0.42 -28.06 -9.17
N LEU A 148 -0.28 -27.03 -8.32
CA LEU A 148 0.78 -26.97 -7.30
C LEU A 148 0.54 -27.90 -6.11
N PHE A 149 -0.71 -28.15 -5.70
CA PHE A 149 -0.98 -28.82 -4.41
C PHE A 149 -1.80 -30.10 -4.49
N HIS A 150 -2.55 -30.33 -5.57
CA HIS A 150 -3.45 -31.48 -5.70
C HIS A 150 -3.16 -32.38 -6.89
N SER A 151 -2.34 -31.92 -7.84
CA SER A 151 -1.93 -32.74 -8.97
C SER A 151 -1.02 -33.88 -8.52
N SER A 152 -0.92 -34.93 -9.34
CA SER A 152 0.06 -36.00 -9.14
C SER A 152 1.52 -35.54 -9.34
N ARG A 153 1.74 -34.30 -9.77
CA ARG A 153 3.06 -33.67 -9.94
C ARG A 153 3.47 -32.82 -8.73
N HIS A 154 2.56 -32.61 -7.76
CA HIS A 154 2.90 -31.93 -6.52
C HIS A 154 4.06 -32.66 -5.82
N ASP A 155 5.06 -31.87 -5.43
CA ASP A 155 6.22 -32.34 -4.70
C ASP A 155 6.38 -31.50 -3.43
N PRO A 156 6.19 -32.06 -2.23
CA PRO A 156 6.27 -31.30 -0.98
C PRO A 156 7.69 -30.83 -0.66
N ASP A 157 8.71 -31.41 -1.32
CA ASP A 157 10.11 -31.01 -1.15
C ASP A 157 10.49 -29.83 -2.07
N HIS A 158 9.57 -29.40 -2.93
CA HIS A 158 9.73 -28.23 -3.78
C HIS A 158 9.02 -27.01 -3.16
N ARG A 159 9.66 -25.84 -3.21
CA ARG A 159 8.99 -24.58 -2.84
C ARG A 159 8.10 -24.11 -3.98
N PRO A 160 6.79 -23.93 -3.74
CA PRO A 160 5.87 -23.43 -4.74
C PRO A 160 6.00 -21.91 -4.90
N ALA A 161 5.79 -21.38 -6.10
CA ALA A 161 5.60 -19.95 -6.34
C ALA A 161 4.70 -19.69 -7.55
N VAL A 162 3.98 -18.58 -7.52
CA VAL A 162 3.12 -18.12 -8.61
C VAL A 162 3.57 -16.75 -9.09
N VAL A 163 3.62 -16.56 -10.41
CA VAL A 163 3.85 -15.25 -11.04
C VAL A 163 2.66 -14.95 -11.95
N LEU A 164 1.85 -13.97 -11.58
CA LEU A 164 0.69 -13.49 -12.31
C LEU A 164 1.05 -12.26 -13.14
N LEU A 165 0.87 -12.34 -14.45
CA LEU A 165 1.09 -11.24 -15.39
C LEU A 165 -0.24 -10.84 -16.03
N THR A 166 -0.69 -9.60 -15.84
CA THR A 166 -2.00 -9.09 -16.33
C THR A 166 -1.95 -7.59 -16.64
N ASP A 167 -2.84 -7.08 -17.49
CA ASP A 167 -3.03 -5.64 -17.70
C ASP A 167 -4.12 -5.02 -16.81
N GLY A 168 -4.67 -5.81 -15.88
CA GLY A 168 -5.06 -5.26 -14.59
C GLY A 168 -6.56 -5.13 -14.31
N LYS A 169 -7.46 -5.79 -15.04
CA LYS A 169 -8.88 -5.85 -14.65
C LYS A 169 -9.53 -7.19 -15.02
N PRO A 170 -10.12 -7.92 -14.05
CA PRO A 170 -11.07 -8.97 -14.34
C PRO A 170 -12.26 -8.40 -15.11
N GLU A 171 -12.56 -9.00 -16.26
CA GLU A 171 -13.66 -8.60 -17.12
C GLU A 171 -14.45 -9.86 -17.51
N LEU A 172 -15.61 -10.06 -16.88
CA LEU A 172 -16.43 -11.25 -17.04
C LEU A 172 -17.91 -10.86 -17.14
N ALA A 173 -18.66 -11.53 -18.00
CA ALA A 173 -20.11 -11.33 -18.11
C ALA A 173 -20.85 -11.62 -16.77
N SER A 174 -20.31 -12.54 -15.97
CA SER A 174 -20.80 -12.89 -14.64
C SER A 174 -20.58 -11.78 -13.60
N VAL A 175 -19.56 -10.94 -13.77
CA VAL A 175 -19.18 -9.86 -12.83
C VAL A 175 -19.68 -8.52 -13.35
N SER A 176 -21.01 -8.39 -13.43
CA SER A 176 -21.69 -7.23 -14.04
C SER A 176 -22.38 -6.29 -13.04
N THR A 177 -22.46 -6.65 -11.76
CA THR A 177 -23.04 -5.81 -10.69
C THR A 177 -22.05 -5.60 -9.55
N PRO A 178 -22.18 -4.51 -8.76
CA PRO A 178 -21.30 -4.24 -7.62
C PRO A 178 -21.27 -5.39 -6.60
N GLU A 179 -22.41 -6.04 -6.34
CA GLU A 179 -22.51 -7.16 -5.38
C GLU A 179 -21.74 -8.38 -5.87
N LYS A 180 -21.85 -8.70 -7.17
CA LYS A 180 -21.11 -9.81 -7.77
C LYS A 180 -19.61 -9.53 -7.84
N LYS A 181 -19.23 -8.27 -8.06
CA LYS A 181 -17.84 -7.83 -7.98
C LYS A 181 -17.27 -8.00 -6.58
N ALA A 182 -18.04 -7.61 -5.55
CA ALA A 182 -17.62 -7.79 -4.16
C ALA A 182 -17.46 -9.28 -3.81
N ALA A 183 -18.39 -10.14 -4.24
CA ALA A 183 -18.29 -11.58 -4.07
C ALA A 183 -17.05 -12.18 -4.76
N TYR A 184 -16.81 -11.81 -6.03
CA TYR A 184 -15.63 -12.26 -6.78
C TYR A 184 -14.32 -11.87 -6.09
N VAL A 185 -14.24 -10.64 -5.56
CA VAL A 185 -13.05 -10.16 -4.83
C VAL A 185 -12.89 -10.89 -3.49
N ALA A 186 -13.98 -11.24 -2.82
CA ALA A 186 -13.92 -12.07 -1.62
C ALA A 186 -13.39 -13.47 -1.93
N ASP A 187 -13.92 -14.13 -2.98
CA ASP A 187 -13.45 -15.46 -3.41
C ASP A 187 -11.96 -15.45 -3.78
N LEU A 188 -11.50 -14.38 -4.43
CA LEU A 188 -10.10 -14.15 -4.75
C LEU A 188 -9.23 -14.03 -3.50
N ARG A 189 -9.65 -13.23 -2.51
CA ARG A 189 -8.94 -13.09 -1.23
C ARG A 189 -8.88 -14.41 -0.46
N ASP A 190 -10.00 -15.16 -0.42
CA ASP A 190 -10.06 -16.46 0.24
C ASP A 190 -9.10 -17.47 -0.40
N LEU A 191 -8.96 -17.45 -1.73
CA LEU A 191 -7.97 -18.28 -2.43
C LEU A 191 -6.53 -17.85 -2.12
N VAL A 192 -6.27 -16.55 -2.04
CA VAL A 192 -4.93 -16.02 -1.70
C VAL A 192 -4.52 -16.40 -0.28
N GLU A 193 -5.44 -16.38 0.68
CA GLU A 193 -5.19 -16.89 2.03
C GLU A 193 -4.81 -18.38 2.02
N ARG A 194 -5.46 -19.20 1.18
CA ARG A 194 -5.06 -20.61 1.01
C ARG A 194 -3.65 -20.77 0.43
N PHE A 195 -3.20 -19.88 -0.46
CA PHE A 195 -1.80 -19.86 -0.92
C PHE A 195 -0.84 -19.47 0.21
N ARG A 196 -1.19 -18.44 1.00
CA ARG A 196 -0.41 -17.99 2.15
C ARG A 196 -0.22 -19.09 3.19
N GLU A 197 -1.27 -19.81 3.53
CA GLU A 197 -1.23 -20.95 4.47
C GLU A 197 -0.29 -22.08 4.01
N ARG A 198 -0.09 -22.22 2.69
CA ARG A 198 0.85 -23.19 2.10
C ARG A 198 2.26 -22.63 1.90
N GLY A 199 2.51 -21.38 2.29
CA GLY A 199 3.81 -20.72 2.10
C GLY A 199 4.16 -20.47 0.64
N CYS A 200 3.17 -20.30 -0.24
CA CYS A 200 3.37 -20.05 -1.66
C CYS A 200 3.24 -18.56 -1.98
N PRO A 201 4.33 -17.86 -2.31
CA PRO A 201 4.26 -16.47 -2.74
C PRO A 201 3.56 -16.32 -4.09
N ILE A 202 2.81 -15.23 -4.21
CA ILE A 202 2.22 -14.76 -5.47
C ILE A 202 2.90 -13.44 -5.83
N PHE A 203 3.67 -13.43 -6.90
CA PHE A 203 4.19 -12.22 -7.52
C PHE A 203 3.20 -11.73 -8.55
N THR A 204 2.89 -10.44 -8.55
CA THR A 204 1.95 -9.85 -9.51
C THR A 204 2.66 -8.80 -10.34
N ILE A 205 2.55 -8.89 -11.66
CA ILE A 205 3.16 -7.96 -12.60
C ILE A 205 2.03 -7.34 -13.43
N ALA A 206 1.80 -6.04 -13.24
CA ALA A 206 0.84 -5.28 -14.01
C ALA A 206 1.50 -4.67 -15.25
N LEU A 207 0.94 -4.94 -16.43
CA LEU A 207 1.35 -4.28 -17.66
C LEU A 207 0.59 -2.97 -17.83
N ALA A 208 1.26 -1.85 -17.60
CA ALA A 208 0.69 -0.52 -17.69
C ALA A 208 0.90 0.08 -19.09
N SER A 209 -0.16 0.66 -19.63
CA SER A 209 -0.21 1.38 -20.91
C SER A 209 -1.07 2.65 -20.79
N GLU A 210 -1.08 3.48 -21.83
CA GLU A 210 -2.00 4.64 -21.88
C GLU A 210 -3.47 4.22 -21.72
N ALA A 211 -3.84 3.03 -22.20
CA ALA A 211 -5.19 2.50 -22.07
C ALA A 211 -5.54 2.13 -20.62
N THR A 212 -4.62 1.47 -19.91
CA THR A 212 -4.83 1.10 -18.49
C THR A 212 -4.75 2.32 -17.57
N ASP A 213 -3.97 3.34 -17.93
CA ASP A 213 -3.90 4.62 -17.21
C ASP A 213 -5.20 5.44 -17.36
N ALA A 214 -5.87 5.31 -18.51
CA ALA A 214 -7.14 5.96 -18.77
C ALA A 214 -8.34 5.30 -18.09
N ASP A 215 -8.24 4.04 -17.62
CA ASP A 215 -9.30 3.35 -16.87
C ASP A 215 -9.20 3.69 -15.36
N PRO A 216 -10.14 4.49 -14.81
CA PRO A 216 -10.09 4.88 -13.40
C PRO A 216 -10.22 3.69 -12.44
N GLU A 217 -10.91 2.62 -12.85
CA GLU A 217 -11.13 1.43 -12.02
C GLU A 217 -9.85 0.62 -11.85
N ILE A 218 -9.02 0.52 -12.90
CA ILE A 218 -7.69 -0.09 -12.81
C ILE A 218 -6.82 0.70 -11.83
N GLN A 219 -6.78 2.03 -12.00
CA GLN A 219 -5.91 2.91 -11.22
C GLN A 219 -6.30 3.00 -9.73
N THR A 220 -7.60 2.95 -9.41
CA THR A 220 -8.10 3.20 -8.05
C THR A 220 -8.46 1.94 -7.27
N PHE A 221 -8.77 0.83 -7.96
CA PHE A 221 -9.23 -0.40 -7.32
C PHE A 221 -8.33 -1.59 -7.62
N TYR A 222 -8.18 -1.97 -8.90
CA TYR A 222 -7.50 -3.23 -9.22
C TYR A 222 -6.00 -3.18 -8.98
N ARG A 223 -5.32 -2.05 -9.21
CA ARG A 223 -3.91 -1.90 -8.80
C ARG A 223 -3.73 -2.18 -7.32
N ASN A 224 -4.59 -1.60 -6.47
CA ASN A 224 -4.54 -1.83 -5.02
C ASN A 224 -4.84 -3.29 -4.66
N LEU A 225 -5.75 -3.94 -5.39
CA LEU A 225 -6.03 -5.36 -5.20
C LEU A 225 -4.83 -6.24 -5.57
N TRP A 226 -4.12 -5.96 -6.68
CA TRP A 226 -2.92 -6.72 -7.05
C TRP A 226 -1.79 -6.54 -6.04
N GLN A 227 -1.59 -5.32 -5.55
CA GLN A 227 -0.65 -5.02 -4.46
C GLN A 227 -1.02 -5.78 -3.18
N GLU A 228 -2.31 -5.81 -2.83
CA GLU A 228 -2.80 -6.57 -1.68
C GLU A 228 -2.51 -8.07 -1.81
N ILE A 229 -2.79 -8.66 -2.97
CA ILE A 229 -2.62 -10.10 -3.22
C ILE A 229 -1.15 -10.52 -3.05
N ALA A 230 -0.22 -9.76 -3.64
CA ALA A 230 1.19 -10.05 -3.52
C ALA A 230 1.68 -9.90 -2.06
N ALA A 231 1.33 -8.79 -1.41
CA ALA A 231 1.74 -8.52 -0.02
C ALA A 231 1.20 -9.54 0.99
N ARG A 232 0.02 -10.13 0.74
CA ARG A 232 -0.55 -11.19 1.57
C ARG A 232 0.23 -12.50 1.50
N THR A 233 1.08 -12.70 0.49
CA THR A 233 1.79 -13.97 0.27
C THR A 233 3.31 -13.75 0.24
N PRO A 234 3.95 -13.34 1.36
CA PRO A 234 5.38 -13.06 1.37
C PRO A 234 6.21 -14.31 0.98
N PRO A 235 7.33 -14.15 0.24
CA PRO A 235 7.95 -12.89 -0.21
C PRO A 235 7.37 -12.30 -1.51
N GLY A 236 6.10 -12.59 -1.85
CA GLY A 236 5.42 -12.03 -3.02
C GLY A 236 5.46 -10.50 -3.07
N GLU A 237 5.66 -9.96 -4.27
CA GLU A 237 5.78 -8.53 -4.52
C GLU A 237 4.98 -8.11 -5.77
N TYR A 238 4.51 -6.86 -5.77
CA TYR A 238 3.84 -6.24 -6.91
C TYR A 238 4.82 -5.42 -7.74
N TYR A 239 4.77 -5.62 -9.06
CA TYR A 239 5.56 -4.89 -10.03
C TYR A 239 4.65 -4.25 -11.08
N GLU A 240 5.08 -3.11 -11.60
CA GLU A 240 4.45 -2.44 -12.74
C GLU A 240 5.47 -2.35 -13.88
N ALA A 241 5.11 -2.87 -15.06
CA ALA A 241 5.90 -2.76 -16.27
C ALA A 241 5.19 -1.84 -17.27
N ARG A 242 5.86 -0.76 -17.68
CA ARG A 242 5.35 0.18 -18.69
C ARG A 242 5.99 -0.04 -20.06
N THR A 243 7.21 -0.56 -20.05
CA THR A 243 8.00 -0.78 -21.25
C THR A 243 8.58 -2.18 -21.28
N ALA A 244 9.00 -2.60 -22.47
CA ALA A 244 9.78 -3.83 -22.66
C ALA A 244 11.03 -3.89 -21.79
N ARG A 245 11.62 -2.73 -21.45
CA ARG A 245 12.85 -2.63 -20.68
C ARG A 245 12.64 -2.92 -19.21
N ASP A 246 11.45 -2.67 -18.67
CA ASP A 246 11.16 -2.84 -17.24
C ASP A 246 11.12 -4.32 -16.84
N LEU A 247 10.65 -5.16 -17.76
CA LEU A 247 10.39 -6.59 -17.51
C LEU A 247 11.65 -7.37 -17.15
N PRO A 248 12.78 -7.26 -17.87
CA PRO A 248 14.03 -7.89 -17.45
C PRO A 248 14.43 -7.59 -15.99
N HIS A 249 14.26 -6.34 -15.52
CA HIS A 249 14.54 -5.97 -14.13
C HIS A 249 13.56 -6.63 -13.15
N ILE A 250 12.28 -6.60 -13.48
CA ILE A 250 11.22 -7.21 -12.66
C ILE A 250 11.47 -8.72 -12.50
N TYR A 251 11.80 -9.41 -13.59
CA TYR A 251 12.04 -10.85 -13.55
C TYR A 251 13.32 -11.23 -12.83
N HIS A 252 14.40 -10.48 -13.04
CA HIS A 252 15.61 -10.67 -12.23
C HIS A 252 15.29 -10.51 -10.74
N SER A 253 14.50 -9.50 -10.38
CA SER A 253 14.08 -9.26 -8.98
C SER A 253 13.27 -10.42 -8.41
N ILE A 254 12.28 -10.94 -9.16
CA ILE A 254 11.48 -12.09 -8.71
C ILE A 254 12.36 -13.33 -8.51
N VAL A 255 13.23 -13.63 -9.47
CA VAL A 255 14.11 -14.80 -9.36
C VAL A 255 15.10 -14.63 -8.19
N ALA A 256 15.64 -13.43 -8.00
CA ALA A 256 16.47 -13.11 -6.84
C ALA A 256 15.75 -13.38 -5.52
N HIS A 257 14.50 -12.91 -5.38
CA HIS A 257 13.66 -13.19 -4.21
C HIS A 257 13.39 -14.69 -4.01
N LEU A 258 13.06 -15.44 -5.07
CA LEU A 258 12.84 -16.88 -4.99
C LEU A 258 14.08 -17.65 -4.52
N LEU A 259 15.26 -17.19 -4.95
CA LEU A 259 16.54 -17.76 -4.54
C LEU A 259 17.05 -17.22 -3.19
N GLY A 260 16.37 -16.24 -2.60
CA GLY A 260 16.75 -15.62 -1.33
C GLY A 260 17.99 -14.72 -1.43
N VAL A 261 18.27 -14.18 -2.62
CA VAL A 261 19.35 -13.22 -2.88
C VAL A 261 18.76 -11.81 -3.08
N GLU A 262 19.56 -10.79 -2.78
CA GLU A 262 19.12 -9.39 -2.91
C GLU A 262 19.10 -8.98 -4.39
N ALA A 263 17.96 -8.43 -4.83
CA ALA A 263 17.85 -7.86 -6.17
C ALA A 263 18.71 -6.59 -6.28
N HIS A 264 19.36 -6.39 -7.43
CA HIS A 264 20.20 -5.22 -7.66
C HIS A 264 20.13 -4.79 -9.14
N PRO A 265 20.46 -3.52 -9.45
CA PRO A 265 20.53 -3.08 -10.85
C PRO A 265 21.59 -3.86 -11.65
N PRO A 266 21.49 -3.84 -12.98
CA PRO A 266 22.52 -4.39 -13.84
C PRO A 266 23.85 -3.63 -13.63
N VAL A 267 24.96 -4.36 -13.70
CA VAL A 267 26.31 -3.79 -13.66
C VAL A 267 26.72 -3.15 -14.99
N VAL A 268 26.03 -3.51 -16.08
CA VAL A 268 26.19 -2.89 -17.40
C VAL A 268 24.81 -2.60 -17.96
N GLU A 269 24.56 -1.35 -18.34
CA GLU A 269 23.38 -0.92 -19.07
C GLU A 269 23.82 0.06 -20.16
N VAL A 270 23.84 -0.42 -21.40
CA VAL A 270 24.44 0.32 -22.51
C VAL A 270 23.65 0.15 -23.80
N GLU A 271 23.65 1.20 -24.62
CA GLU A 271 23.22 1.13 -26.02
C GLU A 271 24.44 0.86 -26.90
N VAL A 272 24.38 -0.24 -27.65
CA VAL A 272 25.46 -0.72 -28.50
C VAL A 272 25.20 -0.22 -29.92
N GLU A 273 26.17 0.51 -30.48
CA GLU A 273 26.24 0.84 -31.90
C GLU A 273 27.56 0.32 -32.48
N GLY A 274 27.51 -0.83 -33.16
CA GLY A 274 28.72 -1.47 -33.70
C GLY A 274 29.36 -2.37 -32.66
N THR A 275 30.50 -1.97 -32.08
CA THR A 275 31.23 -2.77 -31.07
C THR A 275 31.54 -1.93 -29.84
N LEU A 276 31.18 -2.44 -28.67
CA LEU A 276 31.42 -1.83 -27.37
C LEU A 276 32.10 -2.85 -26.45
N THR A 277 32.86 -2.39 -25.46
CA THR A 277 33.48 -3.26 -24.44
C THR A 277 33.31 -2.63 -23.08
N GLU A 278 32.68 -3.36 -22.18
CA GLU A 278 32.40 -2.92 -20.81
C GLU A 278 33.18 -3.78 -19.81
N GLU A 279 33.59 -3.19 -18.69
CA GLU A 279 34.38 -3.86 -17.66
C GLU A 279 33.50 -4.24 -16.46
N ILE A 280 33.64 -5.49 -16.01
CA ILE A 280 32.89 -6.04 -14.87
C ILE A 280 33.89 -6.45 -13.78
N PRO A 281 33.95 -5.73 -12.64
CA PRO A 281 34.82 -6.10 -11.53
C PRO A 281 34.30 -7.37 -10.85
N VAL A 282 35.20 -8.34 -10.64
CA VAL A 282 34.91 -9.59 -9.94
C VAL A 282 35.82 -9.74 -8.73
N GLU A 283 35.20 -9.92 -7.57
CA GLU A 283 35.83 -10.00 -6.26
C GLU A 283 36.54 -11.36 -6.05
N ALA A 284 37.47 -11.40 -5.08
CA ALA A 284 38.12 -12.65 -4.67
C ALA A 284 37.23 -13.46 -3.72
N GLY A 285 37.46 -14.78 -3.66
CA GLY A 285 36.75 -15.66 -2.72
C GLY A 285 35.33 -16.03 -3.14
N LEU A 286 35.04 -16.00 -4.44
CA LEU A 286 33.75 -16.44 -4.98
C LEU A 286 33.79 -17.92 -5.33
N ALA A 287 32.79 -18.67 -4.89
CA ALA A 287 32.51 -20.02 -5.36
C ALA A 287 31.87 -19.99 -6.76
N ARG A 288 31.05 -18.97 -7.05
CA ARG A 288 30.39 -18.80 -8.35
C ARG A 288 30.17 -17.35 -8.72
N LEU A 289 30.25 -17.06 -10.02
CA LEU A 289 29.80 -15.82 -10.66
C LEU A 289 28.72 -16.17 -11.68
N VAL A 290 27.60 -15.48 -11.67
CA VAL A 290 26.55 -15.59 -12.69
C VAL A 290 26.40 -14.24 -13.39
N LEU A 291 26.51 -14.25 -14.71
CA LEU A 291 26.24 -13.10 -15.55
C LEU A 291 25.00 -13.36 -16.39
N LEU A 292 23.91 -12.69 -16.06
CA LEU A 292 22.69 -12.66 -16.86
C LEU A 292 22.79 -11.50 -17.84
N VAL A 293 22.74 -11.79 -19.14
CA VAL A 293 22.79 -10.82 -20.21
C VAL A 293 21.44 -10.79 -20.91
N PHE A 294 20.80 -9.64 -20.92
CA PHE A 294 19.60 -9.37 -21.72
C PHE A 294 19.94 -8.42 -22.87
N LYS A 295 19.35 -8.68 -24.04
CA LYS A 295 19.60 -7.98 -25.30
C LYS A 295 18.27 -7.62 -25.93
N SER A 296 18.10 -6.35 -26.29
CA SER A 296 16.90 -5.92 -27.01
C SER A 296 16.78 -6.57 -28.40
N ASP A 297 17.91 -6.98 -28.99
CA ASP A 297 17.98 -7.68 -30.27
C ASP A 297 18.82 -8.96 -30.11
N ALA A 298 18.26 -10.10 -30.54
CA ALA A 298 18.90 -11.40 -30.44
C ALA A 298 20.21 -11.50 -31.26
N SER A 299 20.34 -10.69 -32.31
CA SER A 299 21.50 -10.65 -33.20
C SER A 299 22.74 -10.01 -32.55
N ILE A 300 22.56 -9.28 -31.44
CA ILE A 300 23.68 -8.75 -30.66
C ILE A 300 24.51 -9.93 -30.15
N ARG A 301 25.81 -9.91 -30.48
CA ARG A 301 26.78 -10.91 -30.05
C ARG A 301 27.45 -10.48 -28.77
N VAL A 302 27.57 -11.42 -27.84
CA VAL A 302 28.22 -11.24 -26.54
C VAL A 302 29.47 -12.11 -26.51
N ARG A 303 30.62 -11.51 -26.17
CA ARG A 303 31.86 -12.23 -25.90
C ARG A 303 32.39 -11.85 -24.54
N LEU A 304 32.47 -12.81 -23.64
CA LEU A 304 32.99 -12.62 -22.30
C LEU A 304 34.50 -12.91 -22.26
N LEU A 305 35.29 -11.97 -21.74
CA LEU A 305 36.72 -12.09 -21.53
C LEU A 305 37.04 -12.16 -20.03
N ARG A 306 37.82 -13.17 -19.66
CA ARG A 306 38.39 -13.39 -18.34
C ARG A 306 39.47 -12.34 -18.05
N PRO A 307 39.84 -12.13 -16.77
CA PRO A 307 40.99 -11.32 -16.39
C PRO A 307 42.25 -11.84 -17.10
N GLY A 308 42.95 -10.94 -17.80
CA GLY A 308 44.08 -11.29 -18.67
C GLY A 308 43.73 -11.49 -20.15
N GLY A 309 42.46 -11.34 -20.54
CA GLY A 309 42.03 -11.23 -21.95
C GLY A 309 41.67 -12.55 -22.65
N ALA A 310 41.69 -13.69 -21.95
CA ALA A 310 41.23 -14.96 -22.51
C ALA A 310 39.70 -14.98 -22.62
N SER A 311 39.13 -15.44 -23.74
CA SER A 311 37.67 -15.60 -23.86
C SER A 311 37.17 -16.74 -22.97
N ALA A 312 36.08 -16.52 -22.25
CA ALA A 312 35.26 -17.59 -21.70
C ALA A 312 34.42 -18.19 -22.84
N ARG A 313 34.30 -19.52 -22.87
CA ARG A 313 33.54 -20.25 -23.88
C ARG A 313 32.49 -21.16 -23.25
N PRO A 314 31.35 -21.39 -23.90
CA PRO A 314 30.31 -22.28 -23.39
C PRO A 314 30.76 -23.73 -23.11
N ASP A 315 31.82 -24.20 -23.78
CA ASP A 315 32.41 -25.52 -23.63
C ASP A 315 33.56 -25.59 -22.61
N ASP A 316 33.93 -24.46 -22.00
CA ASP A 316 34.92 -24.45 -20.93
C ASP A 316 34.37 -25.23 -19.71
N PRO A 317 35.20 -26.06 -19.03
CA PRO A 317 34.72 -26.98 -17.97
C PRO A 317 34.20 -26.26 -16.71
N ASP A 318 34.61 -25.02 -16.49
CA ASP A 318 34.17 -24.17 -15.38
C ASP A 318 32.97 -23.28 -15.75
N VAL A 319 32.50 -23.34 -17.00
CA VAL A 319 31.39 -22.53 -17.52
C VAL A 319 30.15 -23.38 -17.71
N ARG A 320 29.03 -22.85 -17.25
CA ARG A 320 27.68 -23.28 -17.63
C ARG A 320 27.04 -22.13 -18.40
N TYR A 321 26.47 -22.47 -19.54
CA TYR A 321 25.91 -21.49 -20.46
C TYR A 321 24.50 -21.88 -20.86
N VAL A 322 23.57 -20.93 -20.73
CA VAL A 322 22.20 -21.04 -21.22
C VAL A 322 21.90 -19.84 -22.11
N GLY A 323 21.50 -20.09 -23.34
CA GLY A 323 21.34 -19.06 -24.35
C GLY A 323 21.84 -19.56 -25.69
N GLY A 324 21.41 -18.94 -26.79
CA GLY A 324 21.91 -19.24 -28.13
C GLY A 324 22.71 -18.06 -28.63
N THR A 325 24.00 -18.25 -28.94
CA THR A 325 24.85 -17.21 -29.52
C THR A 325 24.21 -16.66 -30.79
N GLY A 326 23.78 -15.40 -30.75
CA GLY A 326 23.17 -14.68 -31.88
C GLY A 326 21.70 -15.02 -32.20
N ASN A 327 21.05 -15.89 -31.43
CA ASN A 327 19.67 -16.34 -31.68
C ASN A 327 18.72 -16.18 -30.49
N ALA A 328 19.24 -15.92 -29.27
CA ALA A 328 18.44 -15.65 -28.07
C ALA A 328 18.60 -14.19 -27.64
N ARG A 329 17.58 -13.62 -26.99
CA ARG A 329 17.66 -12.28 -26.39
C ARG A 329 18.30 -12.32 -25.00
N GLU A 330 18.33 -13.49 -24.41
CA GLU A 330 18.89 -13.77 -23.10
C GLU A 330 20.05 -14.76 -23.22
N GLU A 331 21.13 -14.46 -22.50
CA GLU A 331 22.28 -15.34 -22.35
C GLU A 331 22.69 -15.34 -20.89
N VAL A 332 22.96 -16.51 -20.33
CA VAL A 332 23.38 -16.62 -18.94
C VAL A 332 24.64 -17.45 -18.83
N TRP A 333 25.61 -16.87 -18.15
CA TRP A 333 26.95 -17.42 -17.96
C TRP A 333 27.18 -17.66 -16.48
N ALA A 334 27.18 -18.92 -16.04
CA ALA A 334 27.57 -19.28 -14.68
C ALA A 334 28.99 -19.85 -14.68
N ILE A 335 29.88 -19.24 -13.91
CA ILE A 335 31.32 -19.52 -13.87
C ILE A 335 31.68 -19.98 -12.47
N SER A 336 32.18 -21.21 -12.36
CA SER A 336 32.62 -21.79 -11.08
C SER A 336 34.04 -21.34 -10.75
N ASN A 337 34.28 -20.96 -9.49
CA ASN A 337 35.56 -20.45 -9.00
C ASN A 337 36.17 -19.36 -9.92
N PRO A 338 35.42 -18.28 -10.20
CA PRO A 338 35.85 -17.24 -11.13
C PRO A 338 37.16 -16.60 -10.67
N ARG A 339 38.04 -16.28 -11.62
CA ARG A 339 39.27 -15.53 -11.31
C ARG A 339 38.89 -14.12 -10.88
N PRO A 340 39.41 -13.62 -9.74
CA PRO A 340 39.22 -12.22 -9.37
C PRO A 340 39.91 -11.30 -10.36
N GLY A 341 39.37 -10.10 -10.53
CA GLY A 341 39.89 -9.06 -11.41
C GLY A 341 38.84 -8.49 -12.35
N LEU A 342 39.32 -7.72 -13.34
CA LEU A 342 38.46 -7.08 -14.34
C LEU A 342 38.14 -8.07 -15.46
N TRP A 343 36.89 -8.52 -15.50
CA TRP A 343 36.31 -9.20 -16.64
C TRP A 343 35.86 -8.16 -17.66
N LYS A 344 35.76 -8.56 -18.94
CA LYS A 344 35.24 -7.68 -19.98
C LYS A 344 34.12 -8.36 -20.73
N VAL A 345 33.05 -7.62 -21.00
CA VAL A 345 31.99 -8.05 -21.91
C VAL A 345 32.12 -7.24 -23.19
N GLU A 346 32.48 -7.91 -24.28
CA GLU A 346 32.48 -7.31 -25.61
C GLU A 346 31.10 -7.55 -26.25
N LEU A 347 30.50 -6.47 -26.70
CA LEU A 347 29.17 -6.43 -27.29
C LEU A 347 29.31 -6.01 -28.74
N SER A 348 28.66 -6.72 -29.66
CA SER A 348 28.67 -6.36 -31.08
C SER A 348 27.29 -6.46 -31.70
N GLY A 349 26.75 -5.35 -32.20
CA GLY A 349 25.43 -5.29 -32.81
C GLY A 349 24.82 -3.89 -32.73
N HIS A 350 23.49 -3.83 -32.75
CA HIS A 350 22.73 -2.61 -32.56
C HIS A 350 21.60 -2.87 -31.56
N GLY A 351 21.51 -2.05 -30.51
CA GLY A 351 20.43 -2.12 -29.51
C GLY A 351 20.94 -2.05 -28.07
N VAL A 352 20.03 -2.27 -27.11
CA VAL A 352 20.32 -2.15 -25.68
C VAL A 352 20.73 -3.50 -25.10
N VAL A 353 21.75 -3.47 -24.24
CA VAL A 353 22.21 -4.63 -23.49
C VAL A 353 22.23 -4.31 -21.99
N LEU A 354 21.68 -5.23 -21.20
CA LEU A 354 21.71 -5.22 -19.74
C LEU A 354 22.51 -6.44 -19.26
N VAL A 355 23.40 -6.26 -18.28
CA VAL A 355 24.15 -7.36 -17.66
C VAL A 355 24.02 -7.28 -16.15
N TRP A 356 23.46 -8.31 -15.52
CA TRP A 356 23.48 -8.48 -14.06
C TRP A 356 24.67 -9.35 -13.64
N LYS A 357 25.20 -9.06 -12.45
CA LYS A 357 26.31 -9.80 -11.83
C LYS A 357 25.88 -10.35 -10.47
N ASP A 358 25.45 -11.60 -10.47
CA ASP A 358 25.11 -12.30 -9.21
C ASP A 358 26.33 -13.12 -8.76
N THR A 359 26.61 -13.14 -7.45
CA THR A 359 27.80 -13.80 -6.90
C THR A 359 27.46 -14.70 -5.73
N ILE A 360 28.16 -15.84 -5.64
CA ILE A 360 28.06 -16.76 -4.52
C ILE A 360 29.45 -16.83 -3.89
N PRO A 361 29.65 -16.34 -2.65
CA PRO A 361 30.93 -16.45 -1.97
C PRO A 361 31.23 -17.90 -1.60
N VAL A 362 32.52 -18.24 -1.45
CA VAL A 362 32.90 -19.49 -0.78
C VAL A 362 32.35 -19.43 0.66
N PRO A 363 31.60 -20.43 1.14
CA PRO A 363 31.03 -20.42 2.48
C PRO A 363 32.11 -20.13 3.52
N ASP A 364 31.96 -19.04 4.26
CA ASP A 364 32.78 -18.80 5.45
C ASP A 364 32.33 -19.81 6.50
N THR A 365 33.20 -20.76 6.83
CA THR A 365 32.89 -21.84 7.80
C THR A 365 32.92 -21.35 9.25
N SER A 366 33.04 -20.03 9.45
CA SER A 366 32.95 -19.38 10.74
C SER A 366 31.47 -19.15 11.10
N PRO A 367 31.00 -19.49 12.32
CA PRO A 367 29.64 -19.14 12.74
C PRO A 367 29.42 -17.62 12.65
N PRO A 368 28.20 -17.15 12.35
CA PRO A 368 27.92 -15.72 12.28
C PRO A 368 28.31 -15.08 13.62
N ALA A 369 29.23 -14.11 13.56
CA ALA A 369 29.77 -13.49 14.77
C ALA A 369 28.69 -12.76 15.58
N TYR A 370 27.60 -12.33 14.92
CA TYR A 370 26.52 -11.55 15.52
C TYR A 370 25.15 -11.94 14.97
N THR A 371 24.11 -11.84 15.81
CA THR A 371 22.69 -12.00 15.48
C THR A 371 21.90 -10.79 15.96
N ILE A 372 20.73 -10.53 15.38
CA ILE A 372 19.81 -9.50 15.90
C ILE A 372 18.64 -10.21 16.57
N LEU A 373 18.48 -9.96 17.86
CA LEU A 373 17.25 -10.23 18.59
C LEU A 373 16.33 -9.02 18.40
N VAL A 374 15.13 -9.26 17.89
CA VAL A 374 14.09 -8.24 17.89
C VAL A 374 13.03 -8.70 18.88
N GLU A 375 12.61 -7.81 19.77
CA GLU A 375 11.36 -8.00 20.49
C GLU A 375 10.24 -7.81 19.44
N ALA A 376 9.91 -8.92 18.77
CA ALA A 376 9.01 -8.88 17.64
C ALA A 376 7.69 -8.26 18.09
N PRO A 377 7.15 -7.25 17.37
CA PRO A 377 5.80 -6.82 17.63
C PRO A 377 4.87 -8.04 17.47
N PRO A 378 3.74 -8.06 18.19
CA PRO A 378 2.73 -9.07 17.94
C PRO A 378 2.36 -9.09 16.45
N PRO A 379 1.91 -10.23 15.90
CA PRO A 379 1.57 -10.36 14.48
C PRO A 379 0.59 -9.29 13.99
N TYR A 380 -0.20 -8.71 14.91
CA TYR A 380 -1.10 -7.61 14.67
C TYR A 380 -0.78 -6.46 15.62
N VAL A 381 -0.78 -5.24 15.12
CA VAL A 381 -0.63 -4.01 15.90
C VAL A 381 -1.77 -3.04 15.59
N PRO A 382 -2.15 -2.13 16.51
CA PRO A 382 -3.16 -1.12 16.22
C PRO A 382 -2.70 -0.13 15.14
N ALA A 383 -3.49 0.04 14.09
CA ALA A 383 -3.29 1.12 13.13
C ALA A 383 -3.58 2.48 13.79
N ASP A 384 -2.97 3.53 13.23
CA ASP A 384 -3.04 4.91 13.71
C ASP A 384 -2.57 5.12 15.17
N GLN A 385 -1.83 4.17 15.73
CA GLN A 385 -1.13 4.30 17.01
C GLN A 385 0.39 4.20 16.82
N PRO A 386 1.20 4.74 17.75
CA PRO A 386 2.64 4.62 17.68
C PRO A 386 3.10 3.16 17.78
N LEU A 387 4.08 2.79 16.94
CA LEU A 387 4.76 1.50 16.99
C LEU A 387 6.17 1.69 17.55
N GLU A 388 6.54 0.89 18.55
CA GLU A 388 7.90 0.81 19.08
C GLU A 388 8.53 -0.50 18.63
N ILE A 389 9.78 -0.43 18.17
CA ILE A 389 10.58 -1.55 17.68
C ILE A 389 11.84 -1.59 18.54
N ILE A 390 11.94 -2.61 19.38
CA ILE A 390 13.07 -2.82 20.30
C ILE A 390 13.92 -3.97 19.77
N CYS A 391 15.22 -3.76 19.66
CA CYS A 391 16.14 -4.76 19.16
C CYS A 391 17.51 -4.72 19.84
N ALA A 392 18.18 -5.87 19.92
CA ALA A 392 19.52 -6.01 20.46
C ALA A 392 20.39 -6.78 19.47
N VAL A 393 21.60 -6.28 19.22
CA VAL A 393 22.61 -7.00 18.44
C VAL A 393 23.41 -7.86 19.41
N GLN A 394 23.40 -9.18 19.24
CA GLN A 394 24.04 -10.11 20.17
C GLN A 394 25.24 -10.80 19.51
N ASN A 395 26.27 -11.12 20.29
CA ASN A 395 27.35 -11.99 19.83
C ASN A 395 26.94 -13.47 19.84
N GLY A 396 27.79 -14.37 19.36
CA GLY A 396 27.54 -15.82 19.38
C GLY A 396 27.31 -16.44 20.77
N GLU A 397 27.58 -15.71 21.87
CA GLU A 397 27.31 -16.11 23.26
C GLU A 397 25.97 -15.54 23.78
N GLY A 398 25.22 -14.78 22.97
CA GLY A 398 23.93 -14.17 23.33
C GLY A 398 24.03 -12.87 24.12
N THR A 399 25.22 -12.26 24.21
CA THR A 399 25.42 -11.01 24.96
C THR A 399 25.17 -9.80 24.05
N PRO A 400 24.36 -8.80 24.46
CA PRO A 400 24.18 -7.56 23.70
C PRO A 400 25.51 -6.84 23.46
N LEU A 401 25.71 -6.39 22.23
CA LEU A 401 26.88 -5.66 21.78
C LEU A 401 26.73 -4.19 22.17
N GLN A 402 27.59 -3.73 23.07
CA GLN A 402 27.70 -2.33 23.48
C GLN A 402 28.90 -1.69 22.79
N ASP A 403 28.66 -1.04 21.65
CA ASP A 403 29.70 -0.36 20.86
C ASP A 403 29.20 1.01 20.37
N SER A 404 29.93 2.07 20.69
CA SER A 404 29.62 3.45 20.27
C SER A 404 29.65 3.68 18.75
N SER A 405 30.27 2.77 17.99
CA SER A 405 30.33 2.80 16.52
C SER A 405 29.23 1.99 15.85
N LEU A 406 28.37 1.33 16.63
CA LEU A 406 27.24 0.56 16.15
C LEU A 406 26.10 1.50 15.76
N GLN A 407 25.58 1.32 14.55
CA GLN A 407 24.39 1.99 14.04
C GLN A 407 23.33 0.93 13.75
N VAL A 408 22.15 1.09 14.34
CA VAL A 408 21.04 0.19 14.10
C VAL A 408 19.97 0.95 13.32
N VAL A 409 19.73 0.51 12.09
CA VAL A 409 18.78 1.11 11.17
C VAL A 409 17.58 0.17 11.02
N VAL A 410 16.39 0.71 11.16
CA VAL A 410 15.13 0.00 10.96
C VAL A 410 14.45 0.57 9.72
N GLU A 411 14.42 -0.21 8.65
CA GLU A 411 13.70 0.15 7.43
C GLU A 411 12.31 -0.47 7.48
N LEU A 412 11.29 0.36 7.61
CA LEU A 412 9.90 -0.05 7.58
C LEU A 412 9.42 -0.08 6.12
N ARG A 413 8.85 -1.21 5.72
CA ARG A 413 8.32 -1.46 4.39
C ARG A 413 6.83 -1.78 4.47
N ARG A 414 6.07 -1.22 3.53
CA ARG A 414 4.66 -1.55 3.32
C ARG A 414 4.49 -2.08 1.92
N ALA A 415 3.93 -3.29 1.82
CA ALA A 415 3.83 -4.00 0.54
C ALA A 415 5.18 -4.07 -0.22
N GLY A 416 6.29 -4.29 0.49
CA GLY A 416 7.63 -4.41 -0.09
C GLY A 416 8.38 -3.07 -0.31
N PHE A 417 7.67 -1.95 -0.39
CA PHE A 417 8.28 -0.64 -0.59
C PHE A 417 8.72 0.00 0.72
N ALA A 418 9.92 0.59 0.74
CA ALA A 418 10.41 1.39 1.87
C ALA A 418 9.49 2.59 2.11
N GLU A 419 8.82 2.60 3.26
CA GLU A 419 7.94 3.69 3.69
C GLU A 419 8.69 4.65 4.62
N ALA A 420 9.52 4.11 5.51
CA ALA A 420 10.32 4.91 6.43
C ALA A 420 11.65 4.22 6.75
N ALA A 421 12.69 5.02 6.98
CA ALA A 421 13.94 4.57 7.58
C ALA A 421 14.11 5.26 8.92
N LEU A 422 14.16 4.47 9.99
CA LEU A 422 14.27 4.93 11.37
C LEU A 422 15.66 4.56 11.89
N MET A 423 16.27 5.47 12.64
CA MET A 423 17.49 5.18 13.40
C MET A 423 17.08 4.72 14.79
N ALA A 424 17.40 3.48 15.15
CA ALA A 424 17.18 2.98 16.51
C ALA A 424 18.30 3.49 17.43
N ARG A 425 17.94 3.89 18.65
CA ARG A 425 18.85 4.53 19.60
C ARG A 425 18.86 3.79 20.93
N ASP A 426 20.04 3.75 21.54
CA ASP A 426 20.33 3.24 22.88
C ASP A 426 20.79 4.45 23.73
N ASP A 427 19.87 5.40 23.95
CA ASP A 427 20.13 6.71 24.57
C ASP A 427 19.20 7.06 25.73
N GLY A 428 18.35 6.12 26.16
CA GLY A 428 17.37 6.28 27.23
C GLY A 428 16.21 7.22 26.88
N HIS A 429 15.99 7.54 25.60
CA HIS A 429 14.91 8.40 25.12
C HIS A 429 14.04 7.67 24.08
N ASP A 430 12.90 8.27 23.73
CA ASP A 430 11.99 7.78 22.67
C ASP A 430 11.54 6.30 22.79
N GLY A 431 11.39 5.81 24.03
CA GLY A 431 10.93 4.45 24.33
C GLY A 431 12.06 3.52 24.79
N ASP A 432 13.32 3.96 24.67
CA ASP A 432 14.46 3.24 25.20
C ASP A 432 14.51 3.28 26.74
N ALA A 433 14.74 2.11 27.35
CA ALA A 433 14.60 1.92 28.80
C ALA A 433 15.79 2.46 29.59
N ALA A 434 17.01 2.28 29.09
CA ALA A 434 18.22 2.75 29.74
C ALA A 434 19.35 2.98 28.71
N PRO A 435 20.08 4.11 28.80
CA PRO A 435 21.16 4.39 27.87
C PRO A 435 22.35 3.44 28.04
N GLY A 436 22.86 2.93 26.93
CA GLY A 436 24.02 2.07 26.84
C GLY A 436 23.79 0.63 27.32
N ASP A 437 22.55 0.15 27.36
CA ASP A 437 22.25 -1.20 27.81
C ASP A 437 22.37 -2.25 26.69
N GLY A 438 22.52 -1.81 25.44
CA GLY A 438 22.64 -2.65 24.24
C GLY A 438 21.29 -2.97 23.59
N TYR A 439 20.20 -2.37 24.05
CA TYR A 439 18.88 -2.39 23.41
C TYR A 439 18.66 -1.06 22.67
N TYR A 440 18.28 -1.18 21.41
CA TYR A 440 18.06 -0.06 20.52
C TYR A 440 16.57 0.04 20.21
N THR A 441 16.00 1.22 20.45
CA THR A 441 14.58 1.49 20.22
C THR A 441 14.39 2.44 19.05
N ALA A 442 13.49 2.08 18.14
CA ALA A 442 12.98 2.94 17.08
C ALA A 442 11.47 3.10 17.23
N ARG A 443 10.96 4.31 16.97
CA ARG A 443 9.53 4.62 17.10
C ARG A 443 8.95 5.20 15.82
N HIS A 444 7.85 4.64 15.37
CA HIS A 444 7.03 5.18 14.28
C HIS A 444 5.75 5.81 14.86
N PRO A 445 5.35 7.03 14.45
CA PRO A 445 4.29 7.78 15.14
C PRO A 445 2.88 7.22 14.94
N ALA A 446 2.57 6.72 13.74
CA ALA A 446 1.29 6.10 13.41
C ALA A 446 1.44 5.30 12.11
N LEU A 447 0.90 4.09 12.05
CA LEU A 447 0.87 3.29 10.84
C LEU A 447 -0.52 3.29 10.22
N PRO A 448 -0.66 3.62 8.93
CA PRO A 448 -1.88 3.32 8.20
C PRO A 448 -2.23 1.82 8.27
N PRO A 449 -3.49 1.43 8.12
CA PRO A 449 -3.88 0.02 8.03
C PRO A 449 -3.18 -0.72 6.88
N GLY A 450 -2.67 -1.92 7.12
CA GLY A 450 -2.08 -2.77 6.07
C GLY A 450 -1.00 -3.74 6.56
N ALA A 451 -0.46 -4.53 5.64
CA ALA A 451 0.64 -5.45 5.90
C ALA A 451 2.00 -4.74 5.81
N TYR A 452 2.85 -5.02 6.79
CA TYR A 452 4.15 -4.40 6.96
C TYR A 452 5.25 -5.43 7.18
N THR A 453 6.46 -5.03 6.80
CA THR A 453 7.68 -5.71 7.17
C THR A 453 8.67 -4.67 7.64
N PHE A 454 9.43 -4.92 8.70
CA PHE A 454 10.60 -4.10 8.98
C PHE A 454 11.89 -4.92 8.87
N LEU A 455 12.90 -4.29 8.29
CA LEU A 455 14.24 -4.81 8.14
C LEU A 455 15.16 -4.05 9.11
N VAL A 456 15.66 -4.76 10.13
CA VAL A 456 16.67 -4.24 11.05
C VAL A 456 18.05 -4.58 10.51
N ARG A 457 18.91 -3.58 10.39
CA ARG A 457 20.30 -3.69 9.94
C ARG A 457 21.22 -3.13 11.01
N ALA A 458 22.22 -3.92 11.40
CA ALA A 458 23.27 -3.51 12.33
C ALA A 458 24.54 -3.23 11.54
N LEU A 459 25.02 -1.98 11.60
CA LEU A 459 26.23 -1.54 10.93
C LEU A 459 27.30 -1.15 11.96
N GLN A 460 28.47 -1.76 11.88
CA GLN A 460 29.63 -1.40 12.68
C GLN A 460 30.67 -0.75 11.78
N GLN A 461 31.04 0.49 12.07
CA GLN A 461 31.96 1.28 11.22
C GLN A 461 31.54 1.33 9.73
N GLY A 462 30.22 1.32 9.47
CA GLY A 462 29.65 1.35 8.12
C GLY A 462 29.57 0.00 7.41
N ARG A 463 30.06 -1.09 8.00
CA ARG A 463 29.89 -2.45 7.48
C ARG A 463 28.70 -3.12 8.17
N GLU A 464 27.80 -3.70 7.39
CA GLU A 464 26.72 -4.53 7.95
C GLU A 464 27.30 -5.79 8.59
N ILE A 465 26.97 -6.01 9.86
CA ILE A 465 27.42 -7.16 10.65
C ILE A 465 26.29 -8.15 10.97
N ALA A 466 25.03 -7.69 10.91
CA ALA A 466 23.86 -8.54 11.08
C ALA A 466 22.62 -7.87 10.47
N ARG A 467 21.63 -8.69 10.08
CA ARG A 467 20.31 -8.24 9.60
C ARG A 467 19.20 -9.17 10.07
N ARG A 468 17.99 -8.63 10.24
CA ARG A 468 16.80 -9.39 10.62
C ARG A 468 15.55 -8.74 10.05
N GLU A 469 14.65 -9.57 9.53
CA GLU A 469 13.38 -9.13 8.96
C GLU A 469 12.21 -9.74 9.74
N VAL A 470 11.16 -8.95 9.96
CA VAL A 470 9.96 -9.36 10.71
C VAL A 470 8.72 -8.75 10.05
N ALA A 471 7.72 -9.59 9.80
CA ALA A 471 6.44 -9.19 9.22
C ALA A 471 5.35 -9.05 10.30
N PHE A 472 4.44 -8.10 10.11
CA PHE A 472 3.29 -7.84 10.98
C PHE A 472 2.17 -7.08 10.22
N GLU A 473 0.97 -6.98 10.78
CA GLU A 473 -0.15 -6.25 10.19
C GLU A 473 -0.67 -5.14 11.11
N ALA A 474 -0.89 -3.94 10.55
CA ALA A 474 -1.52 -2.82 11.23
C ALA A 474 -3.04 -2.86 11.00
N VAL A 475 -3.81 -3.06 12.06
CA VAL A 475 -5.26 -3.29 12.00
C VAL A 475 -6.02 -2.09 12.60
N PRO A 476 -7.03 -1.53 11.91
CA PRO A 476 -7.77 -0.40 12.43
C PRO A 476 -8.66 -0.80 13.61
N LEU A 477 -8.55 -0.08 14.72
CA LEU A 477 -9.43 -0.30 15.87
C LEU A 477 -10.83 0.31 15.62
N PRO A 478 -11.90 -0.31 16.15
CA PRO A 478 -13.24 0.26 16.13
C PRO A 478 -13.31 1.64 16.79
N ARG A 479 -13.98 2.59 16.13
CA ARG A 479 -14.22 3.95 16.62
C ARG A 479 -15.66 4.39 16.50
N MET A 480 -16.09 5.33 17.34
CA MET A 480 -17.43 5.91 17.29
C MET A 480 -17.46 7.23 16.52
N GLU A 481 -18.55 7.48 15.79
CA GLU A 481 -18.86 8.79 15.22
C GLU A 481 -20.28 9.18 15.64
N VAL A 482 -20.41 10.10 16.60
CA VAL A 482 -21.73 10.53 17.09
C VAL A 482 -22.36 11.52 16.13
N LEU A 483 -23.53 11.16 15.60
CA LEU A 483 -24.32 11.97 14.67
C LEU A 483 -25.36 12.84 15.40
N SER A 484 -25.90 12.34 16.53
CA SER A 484 -26.91 13.01 17.34
C SER A 484 -26.86 12.50 18.79
N PRO A 485 -27.09 13.35 19.82
CA PRO A 485 -27.36 14.79 19.74
C PRO A 485 -26.12 15.59 19.34
N SER A 486 -26.31 16.78 18.77
CA SER A 486 -25.21 17.72 18.58
C SER A 486 -24.79 18.32 19.94
N PRO A 487 -23.49 18.60 20.15
CA PRO A 487 -23.04 19.27 21.37
C PRO A 487 -23.78 20.60 21.58
N GLY A 488 -24.33 20.80 22.78
CA GLY A 488 -25.07 22.02 23.14
C GLY A 488 -26.53 22.07 22.70
N LEU A 489 -27.09 20.95 22.22
CA LEU A 489 -28.52 20.84 21.93
C LEU A 489 -29.37 21.20 23.15
N SER A 490 -30.41 22.03 22.95
CA SER A 490 -31.37 22.41 24.00
C SER A 490 -32.74 21.78 23.70
N ILE A 491 -33.27 21.04 24.68
CA ILE A 491 -34.45 20.18 24.53
C ILE A 491 -35.46 20.51 25.62
N ARG A 492 -36.76 20.37 25.34
CA ARG A 492 -37.80 20.60 26.36
C ARG A 492 -37.98 19.36 27.25
N PRO A 493 -38.36 19.55 28.53
CA PRO A 493 -38.76 18.43 29.38
C PRO A 493 -39.82 17.54 28.70
N GLY A 494 -39.59 16.23 28.66
CA GLY A 494 -40.49 15.25 28.03
C GLY A 494 -40.42 15.13 26.50
N GLU A 495 -39.60 15.94 25.82
CA GLU A 495 -39.36 15.81 24.38
C GLU A 495 -38.40 14.64 24.08
N THR A 496 -38.61 13.93 22.96
CA THR A 496 -37.80 12.76 22.64
C THR A 496 -36.42 13.15 22.14
N VAL A 497 -35.37 12.72 22.85
CA VAL A 497 -33.98 12.84 22.41
C VAL A 497 -33.65 11.67 21.49
N THR A 498 -33.12 11.96 20.30
CA THR A 498 -32.62 10.94 19.37
C THR A 498 -31.11 10.84 19.49
N VAL A 499 -30.63 9.66 19.83
CA VAL A 499 -29.21 9.31 19.82
C VAL A 499 -28.92 8.51 18.56
N ALA A 500 -27.95 8.93 17.76
CA ALA A 500 -27.52 8.24 16.57
C ALA A 500 -25.99 8.31 16.47
N LEU A 501 -25.34 7.19 16.16
CA LEU A 501 -23.90 7.12 15.91
C LEU A 501 -23.58 6.06 14.85
N ASN A 502 -22.40 6.18 14.24
CA ASN A 502 -21.78 5.10 13.48
C ASN A 502 -20.69 4.46 14.34
N VAL A 503 -20.49 3.15 14.17
CA VAL A 503 -19.29 2.45 14.67
C VAL A 503 -18.51 1.97 13.46
N LEU A 504 -17.24 2.37 13.35
CA LEU A 504 -16.39 2.15 12.17
C LEU A 504 -15.09 1.44 12.58
N ALA A 505 -14.64 0.44 11.82
CA ALA A 505 -13.27 -0.07 11.86
C ALA A 505 -12.53 0.43 10.61
N GLY A 506 -11.73 1.50 10.76
CA GLY A 506 -11.14 2.20 9.63
C GLY A 506 -12.24 2.86 8.78
N LEU A 507 -12.34 2.47 7.50
CA LEU A 507 -13.39 2.96 6.59
C LEU A 507 -14.65 2.07 6.57
N TYR A 508 -14.66 0.96 7.31
CA TYR A 508 -15.72 -0.03 7.24
C TYR A 508 -16.71 0.10 8.40
N PRO A 509 -18.01 0.24 8.15
CA PRO A 509 -19.01 0.25 9.21
C PRO A 509 -19.21 -1.13 9.83
N LEU A 510 -19.28 -1.18 11.16
CA LEU A 510 -19.55 -2.39 11.94
C LEU A 510 -21.04 -2.48 12.27
N ASP A 511 -21.73 -3.46 11.68
CA ASP A 511 -23.12 -3.73 12.01
C ASP A 511 -23.29 -4.33 13.42
N GLY A 512 -24.55 -4.52 13.85
CA GLY A 512 -24.86 -5.01 15.18
C GLY A 512 -24.30 -6.41 15.47
N ALA A 513 -24.27 -7.30 14.47
CA ALA A 513 -23.77 -8.66 14.66
C ALA A 513 -22.23 -8.68 14.72
N ALA A 514 -21.59 -7.95 13.82
CA ALA A 514 -20.14 -7.76 13.81
C ALA A 514 -19.65 -7.12 15.11
N LEU A 515 -20.33 -6.07 15.58
CA LEU A 515 -19.97 -5.42 16.85
C LEU A 515 -20.17 -6.35 18.04
N GLN A 516 -21.25 -7.13 18.10
CA GLN A 516 -21.48 -8.10 19.19
C GLN A 516 -20.43 -9.21 19.25
N ALA A 517 -19.86 -9.59 18.11
CA ALA A 517 -18.80 -10.60 18.06
C ALA A 517 -17.47 -10.10 18.66
N ILE A 518 -17.20 -8.80 18.54
CA ILE A 518 -15.91 -8.21 18.93
C ILE A 518 -15.98 -7.34 20.19
N GLY A 519 -17.17 -6.92 20.64
CA GLY A 519 -17.28 -6.00 21.78
C GLY A 519 -18.69 -5.60 22.19
N THR A 520 -18.74 -4.51 22.97
CA THR A 520 -19.98 -3.97 23.54
C THR A 520 -20.01 -2.46 23.41
N LEU A 521 -21.18 -1.91 23.06
CA LEU A 521 -21.49 -0.50 23.06
C LEU A 521 -22.49 -0.20 24.18
N THR A 522 -22.07 0.59 25.17
CA THR A 522 -22.88 0.91 26.35
C THR A 522 -23.16 2.41 26.42
N PRO A 523 -24.40 2.85 26.19
CA PRO A 523 -24.79 4.24 26.35
C PRO A 523 -25.30 4.53 27.77
N VAL A 524 -24.90 5.67 28.34
CA VAL A 524 -25.35 6.16 29.65
C VAL A 524 -25.67 7.65 29.55
N VAL A 525 -26.82 8.08 30.05
CA VAL A 525 -27.16 9.51 30.14
C VAL A 525 -27.11 9.93 31.61
N CYS A 526 -26.27 10.89 31.96
CA CYS A 526 -26.13 11.41 33.30
C CYS A 526 -26.82 12.78 33.44
N GLY A 527 -27.70 12.90 34.43
CA GLY A 527 -28.37 14.14 34.79
C GLY A 527 -27.58 15.04 35.74
N PRO A 528 -28.02 16.29 35.95
CA PRO A 528 -27.37 17.27 36.82
C PRO A 528 -27.39 16.89 38.31
N ASP A 529 -28.29 15.97 38.68
CA ASP A 529 -28.43 15.36 40.01
C ASP A 529 -27.58 14.10 40.19
N GLY A 530 -26.79 13.72 39.17
CA GLY A 530 -25.99 12.50 39.16
C GLY A 530 -26.79 11.23 38.86
N VAL A 531 -28.08 11.35 38.53
CA VAL A 531 -28.93 10.19 38.19
C VAL A 531 -28.60 9.72 36.77
N THR A 532 -28.37 8.42 36.62
CA THR A 532 -28.15 7.79 35.31
C THR A 532 -29.47 7.30 34.72
N HIS A 533 -29.75 7.69 33.49
CA HIS A 533 -30.88 7.20 32.71
C HIS A 533 -30.39 6.13 31.71
N PRO A 534 -30.93 4.90 31.77
CA PRO A 534 -30.56 3.85 30.82
C PRO A 534 -31.08 4.18 29.42
N LEU A 535 -30.25 3.95 28.41
CA LEU A 535 -30.58 4.09 27.00
C LEU A 535 -30.34 2.76 26.30
N ASN A 536 -31.24 2.37 25.40
CA ASN A 536 -31.02 1.22 24.52
C ASN A 536 -30.79 1.74 23.10
N LEU A 537 -29.77 1.20 22.45
CA LEU A 537 -29.49 1.45 21.04
C LEU A 537 -29.85 0.20 20.24
N SER A 538 -30.62 0.37 19.18
CA SER A 538 -30.87 -0.64 18.15
C SER A 538 -29.88 -0.47 17.01
N ALA A 539 -29.30 -1.59 16.56
CA ALA A 539 -28.48 -1.62 15.36
C ALA A 539 -29.36 -1.43 14.11
N GLY A 540 -28.98 -0.48 13.27
CA GLY A 540 -29.53 -0.21 11.95
C GLY A 540 -28.58 -0.65 10.83
N PRO A 541 -28.95 -0.44 9.56
CA PRO A 541 -28.12 -0.80 8.42
C PRO A 541 -26.83 0.02 8.37
N ALA A 542 -25.78 -0.55 7.76
CA ALA A 542 -24.49 0.09 7.52
C ALA A 542 -23.80 0.65 8.80
N GLY A 543 -23.85 -0.11 9.90
CA GLY A 543 -23.14 0.20 11.15
C GLY A 543 -23.64 1.41 11.92
N ARG A 544 -24.87 1.84 11.64
CA ARG A 544 -25.54 2.92 12.36
C ARG A 544 -26.29 2.36 13.57
N PHE A 545 -26.12 2.98 14.73
CA PHE A 545 -26.83 2.63 15.97
C PHE A 545 -27.73 3.78 16.38
N GLU A 546 -29.00 3.49 16.66
CA GLU A 546 -30.00 4.49 17.01
C GLU A 546 -30.76 4.15 18.28
N GLY A 547 -31.04 5.16 19.09
CA GLY A 547 -31.88 5.04 20.27
C GLY A 547 -32.69 6.29 20.49
N ARG A 548 -33.81 6.14 21.20
CA ARG A 548 -34.67 7.24 21.58
C ARG A 548 -34.93 7.16 23.08
N PHE A 549 -34.83 8.28 23.78
CA PHE A 549 -35.26 8.37 25.16
C PHE A 549 -36.00 9.68 25.41
N PRO A 550 -37.03 9.69 26.27
CA PRO A 550 -37.72 10.92 26.65
C PRO A 550 -36.79 11.78 27.52
N ALA A 551 -36.64 13.06 27.17
CA ALA A 551 -35.88 14.01 27.95
C ALA A 551 -36.44 14.06 29.39
N PRO A 552 -35.59 13.95 30.43
CA PRO A 552 -36.05 13.96 31.81
C PRO A 552 -36.80 15.24 32.17
N THR A 553 -37.62 15.18 33.22
CA THR A 553 -38.44 16.32 33.67
C THR A 553 -37.65 17.36 34.45
N VAL A 554 -36.47 17.00 34.95
CA VAL A 554 -35.58 17.90 35.69
C VAL A 554 -34.79 18.74 34.69
N GLU A 555 -34.93 20.06 34.80
CA GLU A 555 -34.14 21.00 33.98
C GLU A 555 -32.67 21.02 34.41
N GLY A 556 -31.78 21.19 33.45
CA GLY A 556 -30.34 21.30 33.70
C GLY A 556 -29.49 20.69 32.60
N ALA A 557 -28.18 20.64 32.84
CA ALA A 557 -27.21 20.06 31.93
C ALA A 557 -27.19 18.54 32.07
N TYR A 558 -27.25 17.85 30.93
CA TYR A 558 -27.16 16.40 30.80
C TYR A 558 -25.94 16.04 29.96
N THR A 559 -25.42 14.85 30.19
CA THR A 559 -24.27 14.33 29.46
C THR A 559 -24.57 12.92 28.97
N LEU A 560 -24.51 12.71 27.66
CA LEU A 560 -24.53 11.37 27.06
C LEU A 560 -23.09 10.85 27.02
N THR A 561 -22.83 9.74 27.69
CA THR A 561 -21.56 9.01 27.63
C THR A 561 -21.76 7.70 26.87
N LEU A 562 -20.94 7.45 25.87
CA LEU A 562 -20.93 6.23 25.07
C LEU A 562 -19.61 5.50 25.32
N HIS A 563 -19.68 4.23 25.73
CA HIS A 563 -18.51 3.38 25.94
C HIS A 563 -18.49 2.25 24.93
N LEU A 564 -17.46 2.20 24.10
CA LEU A 564 -17.21 1.14 23.13
C LEU A 564 -15.97 0.36 23.58
N ARG A 565 -16.15 -0.91 23.96
CA ARG A 565 -15.07 -1.75 24.49
C ARG A 565 -15.11 -3.17 23.96
N GLY A 566 -13.96 -3.76 23.70
CA GLY A 566 -13.87 -5.12 23.17
C GLY A 566 -12.48 -5.54 22.73
N LYS A 567 -12.42 -6.56 21.87
CA LYS A 567 -11.23 -7.04 21.18
C LYS A 567 -11.56 -7.30 19.71
N THR A 568 -10.71 -6.85 18.79
CA THR A 568 -10.88 -7.14 17.35
C THR A 568 -10.81 -8.66 17.08
N ALA A 569 -11.12 -9.09 15.85
CA ALA A 569 -11.02 -10.50 15.47
C ALA A 569 -9.59 -11.05 15.62
N GLU A 570 -8.60 -10.17 15.45
CA GLU A 570 -7.17 -10.41 15.58
C GLU A 570 -6.69 -10.35 17.04
N GLY A 571 -7.59 -10.08 17.99
CA GLY A 571 -7.34 -10.09 19.43
C GLY A 571 -6.86 -8.76 20.02
N LEU A 572 -6.84 -7.67 19.25
CA LEU A 572 -6.39 -6.36 19.72
C LEU A 572 -7.46 -5.70 20.60
N PRO A 573 -7.14 -5.27 21.83
CA PRO A 573 -8.10 -4.60 22.70
C PRO A 573 -8.41 -3.19 22.19
N PHE A 574 -9.67 -2.77 22.34
CA PHE A 574 -10.09 -1.40 22.12
C PHE A 574 -11.00 -0.93 23.26
N ASP A 575 -10.84 0.34 23.64
CA ASP A 575 -11.67 1.05 24.62
C ASP A 575 -11.76 2.52 24.21
N GLU A 576 -12.95 2.94 23.77
CA GLU A 576 -13.24 4.32 23.39
C GLU A 576 -14.42 4.85 24.19
N THR A 577 -14.28 6.07 24.70
CA THR A 577 -15.34 6.78 25.40
C THR A 577 -15.60 8.12 24.73
N GLN A 578 -16.86 8.37 24.35
CA GLN A 578 -17.32 9.67 23.86
C GLN A 578 -18.35 10.30 24.77
N THR A 579 -18.27 11.62 24.91
CA THR A 579 -19.10 12.39 25.84
C THR A 579 -19.73 13.57 25.11
N VAL A 580 -21.06 13.65 25.12
CA VAL A 580 -21.82 14.69 24.41
C VAL A 580 -22.73 15.44 25.39
N PRO A 581 -22.47 16.73 25.67
CA PRO A 581 -23.31 17.53 26.54
C PRO A 581 -24.55 18.07 25.80
N PHE A 582 -25.71 18.06 26.47
CA PHE A 582 -26.95 18.70 26.03
C PHE A 582 -27.72 19.28 27.23
N THR A 583 -28.68 20.18 27.01
CA THR A 583 -29.41 20.84 28.10
C THR A 583 -30.91 20.63 27.98
N VAL A 584 -31.57 20.38 29.11
CA VAL A 584 -33.03 20.36 29.21
C VAL A 584 -33.49 21.64 29.88
N MET A 585 -34.34 22.43 29.20
CA MET A 585 -34.85 23.69 29.73
C MET A 585 -36.27 23.97 29.25
N SER A 586 -37.14 24.41 30.16
CA SER A 586 -38.44 24.96 29.75
C SER A 586 -38.25 26.36 29.17
N PRO A 587 -38.99 26.73 28.11
CA PRO A 587 -39.00 28.11 27.66
C PRO A 587 -39.46 29.02 28.81
N PRO A 588 -38.89 30.24 28.94
CA PRO A 588 -39.34 31.19 29.95
C PRO A 588 -40.85 31.39 29.82
N ARG A 589 -41.58 31.30 30.95
CA ARG A 589 -43.01 31.62 31.04
C ARG A 589 -43.22 33.09 30.64
N THR A 590 -43.31 33.37 29.35
CA THR A 590 -43.77 34.66 28.86
C THR A 590 -45.28 34.74 29.07
N TYR A 591 -45.66 35.52 30.08
CA TYR A 591 -46.96 36.15 30.33
C TYR A 591 -48.09 35.78 29.34
N ALA A 592 -48.73 34.63 29.56
CA ALA A 592 -49.97 34.23 28.89
C ALA A 592 -51.19 35.13 29.23
N GLY A 593 -51.00 36.19 30.03
CA GLY A 593 -52.05 37.12 30.45
C GLY A 593 -52.47 38.16 29.41
N TRP A 594 -51.68 38.41 28.37
CA TRP A 594 -51.95 39.50 27.39
C TRP A 594 -52.33 39.01 25.98
N ALA A 595 -52.17 37.71 25.68
CA ALA A 595 -52.42 37.18 24.34
C ALA A 595 -53.91 37.18 23.94
N TRP A 596 -54.84 37.04 24.90
CA TRP A 596 -56.27 37.04 24.60
C TRP A 596 -56.80 38.44 24.23
N LEU A 597 -56.23 39.50 24.79
CA LEU A 597 -56.60 40.89 24.46
C LEU A 597 -56.15 41.30 23.05
N VAL A 598 -55.03 40.75 22.56
CA VAL A 598 -54.54 41.01 21.20
C VAL A 598 -55.30 40.17 20.15
N ILE A 599 -55.76 38.97 20.52
CA ILE A 599 -56.56 38.11 19.62
C ILE A 599 -57.95 38.69 19.37
N VAL A 600 -58.57 39.35 20.36
CA VAL A 600 -59.89 40.00 20.18
C VAL A 600 -59.79 41.25 19.31
N VAL A 601 -58.69 42.01 19.35
CA VAL A 601 -58.50 43.18 18.47
C VAL A 601 -58.07 42.78 17.05
N LEU A 602 -57.33 41.66 16.88
CA LEU A 602 -56.93 41.17 15.55
C LEU A 602 -58.03 40.36 14.84
N ALA A 603 -59.02 39.81 15.57
CA ALA A 603 -60.17 39.13 14.96
C ALA A 603 -61.10 40.06 14.17
N ALA A 604 -61.04 41.38 14.39
CA ALA A 604 -61.75 42.38 13.59
C ALA A 604 -60.94 42.92 12.39
N GLY A 605 -59.65 42.56 12.27
CA GLY A 605 -58.73 43.05 11.22
C GLY A 605 -58.06 41.94 10.38
N GLY A 606 -58.57 40.71 10.46
CA GLY A 606 -57.91 39.48 9.96
C GLY A 606 -57.73 39.35 8.44
N GLY A 607 -58.33 40.22 7.63
CA GLY A 607 -58.18 40.16 6.16
C GLY A 607 -56.88 40.81 5.63
N LEU A 608 -56.35 41.81 6.33
CA LEU A 608 -55.22 42.62 5.84
C LEU A 608 -53.87 42.20 6.44
N GLY A 609 -53.82 41.71 7.68
CA GLY A 609 -52.58 41.31 8.36
C GLY A 609 -51.92 40.06 7.76
N GLY A 610 -52.70 39.07 7.31
CA GLY A 610 -52.18 37.88 6.65
C GLY A 610 -51.57 38.18 5.28
N ALA A 611 -52.18 39.08 4.51
CA ALA A 611 -51.65 39.57 3.24
C ALA A 611 -50.41 40.44 3.43
N LEU A 612 -50.37 41.29 4.46
CA LEU A 612 -49.20 42.12 4.78
C LEU A 612 -48.01 41.28 5.29
N ALA A 613 -48.26 40.27 6.12
CA ALA A 613 -47.21 39.35 6.59
C ALA A 613 -46.66 38.47 5.45
N LEU A 614 -47.51 38.01 4.52
CA LEU A 614 -47.08 37.34 3.29
C LEU A 614 -46.32 38.28 2.33
N LEU A 615 -46.73 39.55 2.21
CA LEU A 615 -46.04 40.57 1.42
C LEU A 615 -44.68 40.96 2.04
N VAL A 616 -44.58 41.03 3.37
CA VAL A 616 -43.32 41.29 4.09
C VAL A 616 -42.39 40.08 4.00
N ARG A 617 -42.90 38.85 4.07
CA ARG A 617 -42.10 37.62 3.92
C ARG A 617 -41.61 37.43 2.47
N ARG A 618 -42.40 37.82 1.47
CA ARG A 618 -41.99 37.86 0.04
C ARG A 618 -41.02 39.00 -0.31
N ARG A 619 -40.83 40.00 0.56
CA ARG A 619 -39.95 41.15 0.31
C ARG A 619 -38.62 41.11 1.07
N ARG A 620 -38.36 40.08 1.87
CA ARG A 620 -37.07 39.93 2.57
C ARG A 620 -35.96 39.61 1.55
N PRO A 621 -34.81 40.31 1.60
CA PRO A 621 -33.67 39.98 0.75
C PRO A 621 -33.17 38.58 1.12
N VAL A 622 -32.95 37.75 0.10
CA VAL A 622 -32.42 36.39 0.22
C VAL A 622 -31.05 36.33 -0.45
N LEU A 623 -30.22 35.35 -0.09
CA LEU A 623 -28.91 35.18 -0.69
C LEU A 623 -29.08 34.79 -2.17
N GLU A 624 -28.49 35.56 -3.07
CA GLU A 624 -28.53 35.29 -4.51
C GLU A 624 -27.09 35.15 -5.04
N GLY A 625 -26.88 34.20 -5.97
CA GLY A 625 -25.58 33.93 -6.59
C GLY A 625 -25.04 32.54 -6.24
N ARG A 626 -23.81 32.27 -6.68
CA ARG A 626 -23.13 30.99 -6.49
C ARG A 626 -21.63 31.18 -6.36
N TRP A 627 -20.97 30.24 -5.72
CA TRP A 627 -19.52 30.16 -5.64
C TRP A 627 -18.99 29.19 -6.69
N ARG A 628 -17.95 29.57 -7.40
CA ARG A 628 -17.13 28.65 -8.20
C ARG A 628 -15.83 28.38 -7.48
N VAL A 629 -15.55 27.13 -7.20
CA VAL A 629 -14.29 26.70 -6.58
C VAL A 629 -13.18 26.81 -7.62
N LEU A 630 -12.22 27.70 -7.40
CA LEU A 630 -11.05 27.88 -8.27
C LEU A 630 -9.88 26.99 -7.84
N VAL A 631 -9.70 26.83 -6.52
CA VAL A 631 -8.69 25.97 -5.90
C VAL A 631 -9.35 25.30 -4.69
N ALA A 632 -9.12 24.00 -4.54
CA ALA A 632 -9.59 23.16 -3.44
C ALA A 632 -8.40 22.39 -2.82
N PRO A 633 -8.50 21.96 -1.56
CA PRO A 633 -7.51 21.08 -0.93
C PRO A 633 -7.32 19.74 -1.67
N PRO A 634 -6.20 19.02 -1.43
CA PRO A 634 -5.97 17.69 -2.00
C PRO A 634 -7.13 16.74 -1.70
N GLY A 635 -7.65 16.06 -2.73
CA GLY A 635 -8.83 15.18 -2.61
C GLY A 635 -10.15 15.79 -3.09
N GLN A 636 -10.15 17.05 -3.59
CA GLN A 636 -11.35 17.66 -4.20
C GLN A 636 -11.17 18.23 -5.61
N ARG A 637 -12.29 18.32 -6.33
CA ARG A 637 -12.34 18.79 -7.72
C ARG A 637 -12.42 20.32 -7.79
N ALA A 638 -11.38 20.95 -8.33
CA ALA A 638 -11.46 22.35 -8.77
C ALA A 638 -12.54 22.50 -9.88
N GLY A 639 -13.29 23.60 -9.86
CA GLY A 639 -14.37 23.89 -10.80
C GLY A 639 -15.79 23.59 -10.31
N GLN A 640 -15.96 22.98 -9.12
CA GLN A 640 -17.26 22.77 -8.50
C GLN A 640 -18.03 24.09 -8.33
N ILE A 641 -19.35 24.03 -8.52
CA ILE A 641 -20.27 25.15 -8.29
C ILE A 641 -21.04 24.86 -7.00
N ILE A 642 -21.07 25.84 -6.09
CA ILE A 642 -21.81 25.80 -4.84
C ILE A 642 -22.86 26.92 -4.89
N ASP A 643 -24.13 26.57 -5.04
CA ASP A 643 -25.20 27.54 -5.08
C ASP A 643 -25.48 28.11 -3.69
N LEU A 644 -25.72 29.43 -3.60
CA LEU A 644 -26.16 30.05 -2.35
C LEU A 644 -27.64 29.69 -2.08
N PRO A 645 -28.01 29.43 -0.82
CA PRO A 645 -29.39 29.06 -0.47
C PRO A 645 -30.32 30.25 -0.63
N GLY A 646 -31.10 30.26 -1.72
CA GLY A 646 -32.01 31.33 -2.12
C GLY A 646 -33.26 31.50 -1.26
N ASP A 647 -33.41 30.70 -0.20
CA ASP A 647 -34.49 30.78 0.79
C ASP A 647 -34.04 31.43 2.11
N ARG A 648 -32.75 31.75 2.25
CA ARG A 648 -32.16 32.29 3.48
C ARG A 648 -31.61 33.69 3.28
N ALA A 649 -31.74 34.53 4.31
CA ALA A 649 -31.17 35.89 4.33
C ALA A 649 -29.75 35.92 4.93
N ARG A 650 -29.32 34.86 5.62
CA ARG A 650 -28.00 34.76 6.25
C ARG A 650 -27.55 33.30 6.31
N VAL A 651 -26.27 33.06 6.03
CA VAL A 651 -25.58 31.79 6.27
C VAL A 651 -24.15 32.04 6.72
N THR A 652 -23.52 31.07 7.37
CA THR A 652 -22.09 31.10 7.65
C THR A 652 -21.31 30.26 6.64
N LEU A 653 -20.06 30.64 6.34
CA LEU A 653 -19.13 29.87 5.51
C LEU A 653 -18.25 29.01 6.43
N GLY A 654 -18.22 27.70 6.20
CA GLY A 654 -17.57 26.73 7.08
C GLY A 654 -18.42 26.32 8.28
N GLY A 655 -18.05 25.22 8.95
CA GLY A 655 -18.83 24.61 10.04
C GLY A 655 -19.89 23.59 9.59
N ARG A 656 -20.43 22.81 10.55
CA ARG A 656 -21.47 21.79 10.34
C ARG A 656 -22.78 22.19 11.06
N GLY A 657 -23.92 22.17 10.37
CA GLY A 657 -25.25 22.40 10.96
C GLY A 657 -26.21 23.25 10.12
N GLU A 658 -27.46 23.39 10.59
CA GLU A 658 -28.48 24.24 9.95
C GLU A 658 -28.06 25.72 10.00
N GLY A 659 -27.79 26.29 8.82
CA GLY A 659 -27.40 27.71 8.70
C GLY A 659 -25.98 27.90 8.17
N CYS A 660 -25.21 26.82 8.10
CA CYS A 660 -23.87 26.80 7.53
C CYS A 660 -23.92 26.41 6.05
N LEU A 661 -23.03 26.99 5.25
CA LEU A 661 -22.69 26.54 3.91
C LEU A 661 -21.36 25.76 4.04
N PRO A 662 -21.41 24.41 4.02
CA PRO A 662 -20.23 23.60 4.25
C PRO A 662 -19.24 23.74 3.09
N LEU A 663 -17.97 23.94 3.42
CA LEU A 663 -16.84 23.84 2.49
C LEU A 663 -16.10 22.55 2.87
N PRO A 664 -16.25 21.46 2.10
CA PRO A 664 -15.86 20.13 2.58
C PRO A 664 -14.35 19.88 2.47
N GLY A 665 -13.63 19.48 3.52
CA GLY A 665 -12.29 18.86 3.37
C GLY A 665 -11.04 19.67 3.75
N ASP A 666 -11.18 20.76 4.48
CA ASP A 666 -10.05 21.39 5.20
C ASP A 666 -10.29 21.27 6.72
N PRO A 667 -9.45 20.55 7.49
CA PRO A 667 -9.61 20.41 8.93
C PRO A 667 -9.50 21.76 9.69
N ALA A 668 -8.97 22.82 9.07
CA ALA A 668 -8.97 24.17 9.64
C ALA A 668 -10.34 24.89 9.55
N LEU A 669 -11.32 24.34 8.81
CA LEU A 669 -12.63 24.94 8.55
C LEU A 669 -13.81 24.19 9.22
N GLU A 670 -13.52 23.36 10.23
CA GLU A 670 -14.54 22.76 11.09
C GLU A 670 -15.38 23.80 11.86
N VAL A 671 -14.91 25.06 11.91
CA VAL A 671 -15.59 26.20 12.51
C VAL A 671 -16.04 27.19 11.42
N SER A 672 -17.20 27.81 11.60
CA SER A 672 -17.64 28.91 10.74
C SER A 672 -16.67 30.09 10.82
N VAL A 673 -16.14 30.52 9.68
CA VAL A 673 -15.06 31.52 9.58
C VAL A 673 -15.55 32.88 9.07
N ALA A 674 -16.69 32.90 8.36
CA ALA A 674 -17.31 34.14 7.90
C ALA A 674 -18.84 34.03 7.85
N SER A 675 -19.53 35.16 7.90
CA SER A 675 -20.98 35.26 7.71
C SER A 675 -21.29 35.93 6.37
N LEU A 676 -22.19 35.33 5.60
CA LEU A 676 -22.84 35.89 4.43
C LEU A 676 -24.24 36.40 4.80
N GLN A 677 -24.55 37.63 4.45
CA GLN A 677 -25.85 38.23 4.72
C GLN A 677 -26.39 39.00 3.52
N ALA A 678 -27.65 38.74 3.17
CA ALA A 678 -28.37 39.50 2.17
C ALA A 678 -28.97 40.77 2.80
N GLY A 679 -28.65 41.91 2.21
CA GLY A 679 -29.20 43.23 2.53
C GLY A 679 -29.88 43.86 1.33
N ARG A 680 -30.48 45.03 1.51
CA ARG A 680 -30.94 45.87 0.39
C ARG A 680 -30.03 47.09 0.30
N GLY A 681 -29.53 47.36 -0.90
CA GLY A 681 -28.82 48.57 -1.23
C GLY A 681 -29.72 49.79 -1.30
N VAL A 682 -29.12 50.96 -1.44
CA VAL A 682 -29.82 52.27 -1.52
C VAL A 682 -30.83 52.32 -2.69
N GLU A 683 -30.54 51.58 -3.78
CA GLU A 683 -31.41 51.49 -4.96
C GLU A 683 -32.43 50.34 -4.89
N GLY A 684 -32.50 49.62 -3.76
CA GLY A 684 -33.46 48.55 -3.52
C GLY A 684 -33.05 47.17 -4.05
N GLU A 685 -31.88 47.06 -4.69
CA GLU A 685 -31.24 45.81 -5.13
C GLU A 685 -30.78 44.95 -3.94
N VAL A 686 -30.68 43.64 -4.15
CA VAL A 686 -30.18 42.71 -3.13
C VAL A 686 -28.65 42.73 -3.14
N GLU A 687 -28.05 43.08 -2.00
CA GLU A 687 -26.60 43.12 -1.79
C GLU A 687 -26.17 41.98 -0.89
N ILE A 688 -25.08 41.29 -1.23
CA ILE A 688 -24.53 40.22 -0.40
C ILE A 688 -23.29 40.74 0.33
N TRP A 689 -23.33 40.70 1.65
CA TRP A 689 -22.28 41.17 2.54
C TRP A 689 -21.57 39.98 3.16
N LEU A 690 -20.24 39.95 3.06
CA LEU A 690 -19.35 39.00 3.70
C LEU A 690 -18.67 39.67 4.90
N ALA A 691 -18.76 39.08 6.09
CA ALA A 691 -18.12 39.60 7.29
C ALA A 691 -17.33 38.49 8.02
N PRO A 692 -16.12 38.77 8.54
CA PRO A 692 -15.39 37.80 9.35
C PRO A 692 -16.12 37.52 10.67
N LEU A 693 -16.02 36.30 11.20
CA LEU A 693 -16.52 35.94 12.54
C LEU A 693 -15.37 36.05 13.55
N GLU A 694 -15.63 36.61 14.74
CA GLU A 694 -14.61 36.95 15.76
C GLU A 694 -13.76 35.76 16.25
N ALA A 695 -14.24 34.52 16.09
CA ALA A 695 -13.55 33.31 16.50
C ALA A 695 -12.48 32.79 15.51
N ALA A 696 -12.39 33.38 14.30
CA ALA A 696 -11.41 32.98 13.29
C ALA A 696 -10.33 34.06 13.15
N SER A 697 -9.05 33.68 13.25
CA SER A 697 -7.93 34.58 12.99
C SER A 697 -8.14 35.29 11.64
N SER A 698 -8.34 36.61 11.68
CA SER A 698 -8.63 37.46 10.53
C SER A 698 -7.52 37.46 9.46
N ALA A 699 -6.38 36.80 9.73
CA ALA A 699 -5.28 36.61 8.81
C ALA A 699 -5.59 35.66 7.63
N HIS A 700 -6.61 34.80 7.73
CA HIS A 700 -6.89 33.77 6.71
C HIS A 700 -8.04 34.09 5.76
N LEU A 701 -8.76 35.21 5.94
CA LEU A 701 -9.84 35.63 5.05
C LEU A 701 -9.43 36.83 4.20
N THR A 702 -9.33 36.64 2.90
CA THR A 702 -9.04 37.73 1.96
C THR A 702 -10.07 37.81 0.85
N VAL A 703 -10.38 39.03 0.39
CA VAL A 703 -11.16 39.29 -0.81
C VAL A 703 -10.27 39.98 -1.82
N ASN A 704 -10.11 39.41 -3.02
CA ASN A 704 -9.22 39.90 -4.06
C ASN A 704 -7.78 40.18 -3.55
N ARG A 705 -7.26 39.26 -2.72
CA ARG A 705 -5.94 39.32 -2.05
C ARG A 705 -5.78 40.44 -1.01
N ARG A 706 -6.87 41.07 -0.56
CA ARG A 706 -6.84 42.04 0.54
C ARG A 706 -7.43 41.40 1.81
N PRO A 707 -6.76 41.48 2.96
CA PRO A 707 -7.29 41.01 4.23
C PRO A 707 -8.63 41.68 4.56
N LEU A 708 -9.57 40.90 5.04
CA LEU A 708 -10.91 41.39 5.35
C LEU A 708 -11.03 41.72 6.85
N SER A 709 -11.06 43.02 7.19
CA SER A 709 -11.15 43.51 8.57
C SER A 709 -12.57 43.89 9.01
N GLY A 710 -13.56 43.80 8.12
CA GLY A 710 -14.95 44.18 8.39
C GLY A 710 -15.91 43.66 7.32
N ALA A 711 -17.17 44.08 7.36
CA ALA A 711 -18.15 43.67 6.35
C ALA A 711 -17.79 44.23 4.97
N TYR A 712 -17.80 43.38 3.94
CA TYR A 712 -17.51 43.72 2.57
C TYR A 712 -18.63 43.29 1.64
N TRP A 713 -19.02 44.19 0.75
CA TRP A 713 -20.05 43.95 -0.24
C TRP A 713 -19.48 43.20 -1.46
N LEU A 714 -19.93 41.96 -1.67
CA LEU A 714 -19.45 41.09 -2.73
C LEU A 714 -19.98 41.51 -4.11
N GLN A 715 -19.06 41.65 -5.07
CA GLN A 715 -19.36 41.93 -6.47
C GLN A 715 -19.13 40.69 -7.34
N ASP A 716 -19.89 40.58 -8.44
CA ASP A 716 -19.70 39.52 -9.44
C ASP A 716 -18.25 39.49 -9.96
N GLY A 717 -17.57 38.38 -9.71
CA GLY A 717 -16.17 38.12 -10.06
C GLY A 717 -15.20 38.18 -8.87
N ASP A 718 -15.63 38.63 -7.69
CA ASP A 718 -14.77 38.70 -6.51
C ASP A 718 -14.26 37.31 -6.10
N VAL A 719 -12.97 37.23 -5.78
CA VAL A 719 -12.31 36.00 -5.34
C VAL A 719 -12.06 36.08 -3.85
N VAL A 720 -12.68 35.19 -3.10
CA VAL A 720 -12.51 35.02 -1.65
C VAL A 720 -11.54 33.87 -1.42
N ALA A 721 -10.49 34.12 -0.64
CA ALA A 721 -9.57 33.08 -0.17
C ALA A 721 -9.75 32.85 1.32
N LEU A 722 -9.79 31.57 1.71
CA LEU A 722 -10.19 31.11 3.04
C LEU A 722 -9.53 29.76 3.29
N GLY A 723 -8.47 29.74 4.10
CA GLY A 723 -7.57 28.58 4.18
C GLY A 723 -6.97 28.25 2.81
N ASP A 724 -7.04 26.98 2.42
CA ASP A 724 -6.57 26.51 1.11
C ASP A 724 -7.60 26.71 -0.02
N TYR A 725 -8.81 27.20 0.29
CA TYR A 725 -9.82 27.50 -0.72
C TYR A 725 -9.59 28.83 -1.42
N ARG A 726 -9.88 28.84 -2.73
CA ARG A 726 -10.17 30.06 -3.49
C ARG A 726 -11.51 29.93 -4.17
N LEU A 727 -12.46 30.79 -3.80
CA LEU A 727 -13.84 30.77 -4.29
C LEU A 727 -14.12 32.06 -5.06
N ARG A 728 -14.70 31.95 -6.26
CA ARG A 728 -15.18 33.10 -7.03
C ARG A 728 -16.67 33.28 -6.87
N TYR A 729 -17.12 34.46 -6.46
CA TYR A 729 -18.53 34.81 -6.39
C TYR A 729 -19.07 35.12 -7.80
N GLU A 730 -20.15 34.46 -8.19
CA GLU A 730 -20.85 34.70 -9.45
C GLU A 730 -22.30 35.13 -9.15
N ASN A 731 -22.66 36.35 -9.52
CA ASN A 731 -24.03 36.86 -9.40
C ASN A 731 -24.72 36.81 -10.76
N VAL A 732 -25.63 35.85 -10.94
CA VAL A 732 -26.29 35.56 -12.22
C VAL A 732 -27.10 36.76 -12.76
N ARG A 733 -27.67 37.60 -11.89
CA ARG A 733 -28.41 38.82 -12.31
C ARG A 733 -27.49 39.96 -12.72
N GLN A 734 -26.39 40.19 -11.99
CA GLN A 734 -25.38 41.19 -12.38
C GLN A 734 -24.67 40.81 -13.68
N ALA A 735 -24.39 39.51 -13.89
CA ALA A 735 -23.83 38.98 -15.13
C ALA A 735 -24.79 39.18 -16.32
N ALA A 736 -26.10 38.94 -16.13
CA ALA A 736 -27.12 39.18 -17.15
C ALA A 736 -27.26 40.69 -17.49
N ALA A 737 -27.17 41.58 -16.50
CA ALA A 737 -27.17 43.03 -16.71
C ALA A 737 -25.93 43.52 -17.49
N ARG A 738 -24.74 42.93 -17.23
CA ARG A 738 -23.51 43.20 -18.01
C ARG A 738 -23.62 42.71 -19.46
N LEU A 739 -24.20 41.54 -19.70
CA LEU A 739 -24.48 41.00 -21.04
C LEU A 739 -25.50 41.86 -21.82
N ALA A 740 -26.52 42.39 -21.14
CA ALA A 740 -27.47 43.32 -21.74
C ALA A 740 -26.83 44.66 -22.14
N ARG A 741 -25.88 45.17 -21.35
CA ARG A 741 -25.09 46.38 -21.66
C ARG A 741 -24.03 46.17 -22.75
N ARG A 742 -23.63 44.91 -23.03
CA ARG A 742 -22.65 44.55 -24.07
C ARG A 742 -23.26 44.22 -25.44
N ARG A 743 -24.57 44.25 -25.64
CA ARG A 743 -25.16 44.11 -26.99
C ARG A 743 -24.79 45.33 -27.85
N PRO A 744 -24.05 45.16 -28.96
CA PRO A 744 -23.80 46.27 -29.88
C PRO A 744 -25.12 46.70 -30.52
N ARG A 745 -25.36 48.02 -30.61
CA ARG A 745 -26.42 48.61 -31.44
C ARG A 745 -26.30 48.01 -32.85
N LYS A 746 -27.31 47.23 -33.27
CA LYS A 746 -27.47 46.81 -34.67
C LYS A 746 -27.40 48.07 -35.54
N ARG A 747 -26.37 48.13 -36.41
CA ARG A 747 -26.32 49.05 -37.54
C ARG A 747 -27.59 48.85 -38.37
N ALA A 748 -28.38 49.90 -38.53
CA ALA A 748 -29.46 49.91 -39.50
C ALA A 748 -28.85 49.78 -40.90
N ALA A 749 -29.26 48.74 -41.63
CA ALA A 749 -29.08 48.69 -43.08
C ALA A 749 -30.05 49.71 -43.71
N ALA A 750 -29.55 50.52 -44.64
CA ALA A 750 -30.37 51.38 -45.48
C ALA A 750 -31.22 50.52 -46.44
N PRO A 751 -32.47 50.92 -46.75
CA PRO A 751 -33.34 50.22 -47.68
C PRO A 751 -33.02 50.65 -49.14
N PRO A 752 -33.57 49.95 -50.15
CA PRO A 752 -32.88 49.44 -51.34
C PRO A 752 -32.35 50.46 -52.33
#